data_AF-A0A8D1VFS2-F1
#
_entry.id   AF-A0A8D1VFS2-F1
#
_cell.length_a   1.000
_cell.length_b   1.000
_cell.length_c   1.000
_cell.angle_alpha   90.00
_cell.angle_beta   90.00
_cell.angle_gamma   90.00
#
_symmetry.space_group_name_H-M   'P 1'
#
loop_
_entity.id
_entity.type
_entity.pdbx_description
1 polymer ?
#
loop_
_entity_poly.entity_id
_entity_poly.type
_entity_poly.pdbx_seq_one_letter_code
_entity_poly.pdbx_strand_id
1 'polypeptide(L)'
;MNQKTTLVLLALAVITIFALVCVLLAGRGGDGGEPGQPPHCPSGAPGAQPWTHPGQSQLFADLSREELTAVMNFLTQKLGPGLVDAAQARPADNCIFSVELQLPPKAAALAHLDRGSPPPAREALAIIFFGGQPQPNVTELVVGPLPQPSYVRDVTVERHGGPLPYHRRPVLMREYLDIDQMIFRRELPQAAGLLHHCCFYSSQGQNLVTMTSAPRGLQSGDRATWFGLYYNISGAGFYLHPVGLELLVDHKALDPALWTIQKVFFQGRYYESLAHLEEQFEAGLVNVVVIPDNGTDAFWSLKSRVPPGPAPPLQFYPQGPRFSVQGSHVASSLWTFSFGLGAFSGPRIFDIRFQGERLAYEISVQEALAVYGGNSPAAIMTRYMDGSFGMGKYSTPLTRGVDCPYLATYVDWPFLLESQVPKTLRDAFCVFEQNQGLPVRRHHSAFHSHYFGGLAETVLVIRSVSTMLNYDYVWDMIFHPSGAIEVKLHTTGYISSAFLFGAARKYGNQVGEHILGTVHTHSAHFKVDLDVGGLENWVWAEDTTFVPTAVPWSPERQIQRLQLTRKVLETEEQAAFPVGGAAPRYLYLASNQSNKWGHPRGYRIQIVSFSGEPLPQNSSMEGALSWERTWWPG
;
A
#
# COMPACT_ATOMS: atom_id res chain seq x y z
N MET A 1 -13.85 61.92 61.00
CA MET A 1 -12.52 62.14 60.39
C MET A 1 -12.29 63.65 60.33
N ASN A 2 -11.20 64.16 60.91
CA ASN A 2 -10.95 65.60 61.02
C ASN A 2 -10.81 66.22 59.60
N GLN A 3 -11.38 67.41 59.37
CA GLN A 3 -11.35 68.11 58.08
C GLN A 3 -9.92 68.25 57.53
N LYS A 4 -8.92 68.39 58.41
CA LYS A 4 -7.49 68.37 58.03
C LYS A 4 -7.07 67.03 57.42
N THR A 5 -7.54 65.92 57.97
CA THR A 5 -7.23 64.57 57.48
C THR A 5 -7.86 64.31 56.11
N THR A 6 -9.09 64.80 55.90
CA THR A 6 -9.77 64.69 54.60
C THR A 6 -9.07 65.51 53.53
N LEU A 7 -8.59 66.73 53.85
CA LEU A 7 -7.81 67.55 52.93
C LEU A 7 -6.46 66.93 52.58
N VAL A 8 -5.78 66.31 53.55
CA VAL A 8 -4.51 65.61 53.30
C VAL A 8 -4.73 64.38 52.40
N LEU A 9 -5.78 63.60 52.63
CA LEU A 9 -6.12 62.46 51.77
C LEU A 9 -6.50 62.90 50.36
N LEU A 10 -7.24 64.00 50.21
CA LEU A 10 -7.60 64.55 48.91
C LEU A 10 -6.37 65.06 48.16
N ALA A 11 -5.46 65.76 48.85
CA ALA A 11 -4.21 66.23 48.27
C ALA A 11 -3.31 65.06 47.83
N LEU A 12 -3.19 64.01 48.65
CA LEU A 12 -2.46 62.79 48.29
C LEU A 12 -3.09 62.11 47.08
N ALA A 13 -4.41 61.98 47.03
CA ALA A 13 -5.11 61.39 45.88
C ALA A 13 -4.84 62.17 44.59
N VAL A 14 -4.91 63.51 44.63
CA VAL A 14 -4.63 64.37 43.46
C VAL A 14 -3.17 64.24 43.03
N ILE A 15 -2.21 64.22 43.96
CA ILE A 15 -0.78 64.01 43.64
C ILE A 15 -0.57 62.63 43.01
N THR A 16 -1.24 61.60 43.52
CA THR A 16 -1.09 60.22 43.00
C THR A 16 -1.67 60.11 41.59
N ILE A 17 -2.84 60.72 41.34
CA ILE A 17 -3.45 60.77 40.00
C ILE A 17 -2.56 61.56 39.04
N PHE A 18 -2.03 62.71 39.47
CA PHE A 18 -1.13 63.51 38.65
C PHE A 18 0.15 62.74 38.30
N ALA A 19 0.76 62.04 39.27
CA ALA A 19 1.92 61.19 39.03
C ALA A 19 1.63 60.04 38.04
N LEU A 20 0.48 59.38 38.16
CA LEU A 20 0.05 58.33 37.23
C LEU A 20 -0.18 58.87 35.82
N VAL A 21 -0.79 60.05 35.68
CA VAL A 21 -0.98 60.72 34.39
C VAL A 21 0.37 61.14 33.80
N CYS A 22 1.31 61.65 34.60
CA CYS A 22 2.66 61.96 34.14
C CYS A 22 3.43 60.71 33.68
N VAL A 23 3.30 59.56 34.37
CA VAL A 23 3.91 58.29 33.93
C VAL A 23 3.27 57.78 32.64
N LEU A 24 1.95 57.88 32.50
CA LEU A 24 1.24 57.47 31.27
C LEU A 24 1.55 58.38 30.08
N LEU A 25 1.78 59.67 30.31
CA LEU A 25 2.15 60.64 29.27
C LEU A 25 3.65 60.58 28.93
N ALA A 26 4.52 60.35 29.91
CA ALA A 26 5.97 60.17 29.69
C ALA A 26 6.31 58.78 29.11
N GLY A 27 5.50 57.75 29.38
CA GLY A 27 5.63 56.42 28.77
C GLY A 27 5.15 56.34 27.32
N ARG A 28 4.68 57.46 26.73
CA ARG A 28 4.18 57.55 25.35
C ARG A 28 4.98 58.47 24.43
N GLY A 29 6.14 58.98 24.87
CA GLY A 29 6.98 59.86 24.06
C GLY A 29 8.44 59.47 24.11
N GLY A 30 8.92 58.70 23.14
CA GLY A 30 10.36 58.45 22.98
C GLY A 30 10.73 57.20 22.19
N ASP A 31 10.28 57.11 20.94
CA ASP A 31 11.18 56.77 19.81
C ASP A 31 10.42 56.94 18.49
N GLY A 32 10.40 58.19 18.03
CA GLY A 32 10.10 58.55 16.66
C GLY A 32 11.30 58.25 15.76
N GLY A 33 11.56 56.96 15.53
CA GLY A 33 12.32 56.52 14.36
C GLY A 33 11.35 56.41 13.19
N GLU A 34 11.72 56.95 12.03
CA GLU A 34 11.04 56.73 10.76
C GLU A 34 10.65 55.26 10.58
N PRO A 35 9.57 54.91 9.85
CA PRO A 35 9.35 53.54 9.45
C PRO A 35 10.48 53.19 8.46
N GLY A 36 11.62 52.78 9.00
CA GLY A 36 12.67 52.13 8.25
C GLY A 36 11.99 51.01 7.50
N GLN A 37 12.13 51.02 6.17
CA GLN A 37 11.76 49.87 5.37
C GLN A 37 12.23 48.62 6.11
N PRO A 38 11.38 47.56 6.20
CA PRO A 38 11.87 46.28 6.71
C PRO A 38 13.17 46.01 5.96
N PRO A 39 14.27 45.62 6.63
CA PRO A 39 15.52 45.38 5.94
C PRO A 39 15.17 44.50 4.76
N HIS A 40 15.37 45.03 3.56
CA HIS A 40 15.22 44.26 2.34
C HIS A 40 16.17 43.09 2.55
N CYS A 41 15.63 41.93 2.94
CA CYS A 41 16.33 40.68 2.76
C CYS A 41 16.73 40.74 1.29
N PRO A 42 18.04 40.73 0.97
CA PRO A 42 18.42 40.64 -0.42
C PRO A 42 17.67 39.41 -0.94
N SER A 43 16.81 39.63 -1.93
CA SER A 43 16.22 38.58 -2.73
C SER A 43 17.32 38.00 -3.60
N GLY A 44 18.41 37.54 -2.97
CA GLY A 44 19.10 36.38 -3.48
C GLY A 44 18.11 35.26 -3.29
N ALA A 45 17.63 34.69 -4.39
CA ALA A 45 17.20 33.30 -4.34
C ALA A 45 18.29 32.57 -3.54
N PRO A 46 17.96 31.82 -2.47
CA PRO A 46 18.90 30.84 -1.98
C PRO A 46 19.24 30.03 -3.22
N GLY A 47 20.47 30.18 -3.72
CA GLY A 47 20.92 29.41 -4.87
C GLY A 47 20.59 27.97 -4.54
N ALA A 48 19.88 27.28 -5.43
CA ALA A 48 19.48 25.89 -5.25
C ALA A 48 20.65 25.17 -4.58
N GLN A 49 20.48 24.79 -3.31
CA GLN A 49 21.56 24.08 -2.63
C GLN A 49 21.91 22.91 -3.55
N PRO A 50 23.17 22.76 -3.97
CA PRO A 50 23.55 21.63 -4.79
C PRO A 50 23.28 20.38 -3.96
N TRP A 51 22.13 19.76 -4.19
CA TRP A 51 21.77 18.50 -3.59
C TRP A 51 22.78 17.49 -4.12
N THR A 52 23.70 17.08 -3.26
CA THR A 52 24.70 16.08 -3.63
C THR A 52 24.01 14.74 -3.65
N HIS A 53 23.78 14.20 -4.84
CA HIS A 53 23.35 12.82 -4.99
C HIS A 53 24.61 11.94 -5.06
N PRO A 54 24.91 11.14 -4.03
CA PRO A 54 25.97 10.17 -4.16
C PRO A 54 25.57 9.17 -5.25
N GLY A 55 26.40 9.01 -6.30
CA GLY A 55 26.17 8.06 -7.39
C GLY A 55 26.08 6.57 -6.96
N GLN A 56 26.20 6.30 -5.66
CA GLN A 56 26.10 4.99 -5.00
C GLN A 56 24.65 4.51 -4.82
N SER A 57 23.64 5.38 -5.02
CA SER A 57 22.21 5.05 -4.81
C SER A 57 21.58 4.16 -5.89
N GLN A 58 22.28 3.85 -6.99
CA GLN A 58 21.69 3.04 -8.08
C GLN A 58 21.54 1.55 -7.75
N LEU A 59 22.12 1.08 -6.64
CA LEU A 59 22.01 -0.31 -6.19
C LEU A 59 20.56 -0.79 -6.07
N PHE A 60 19.69 0.09 -5.57
CA PHE A 60 18.28 -0.20 -5.32
C PHE A 60 17.34 0.33 -6.41
N ALA A 61 17.89 0.96 -7.45
CA ALA A 61 17.08 1.41 -8.58
C ALA A 61 16.48 0.19 -9.29
N ASP A 62 15.18 0.23 -9.58
CA ASP A 62 14.57 -0.75 -10.47
C ASP A 62 15.25 -0.75 -11.85
N LEU A 63 15.08 -1.82 -12.61
CA LEU A 63 15.77 -2.00 -13.89
C LEU A 63 15.31 -0.97 -14.92
N SER A 64 16.25 -0.34 -15.61
CA SER A 64 15.91 0.56 -16.72
C SER A 64 15.33 -0.22 -17.92
N ARG A 65 14.75 0.48 -18.90
CA ARG A 65 14.27 -0.16 -20.13
C ARG A 65 15.39 -0.85 -20.90
N GLU A 66 16.58 -0.25 -20.89
CA GLU A 66 17.78 -0.80 -21.53
C GLU A 66 18.24 -2.08 -20.81
N GLU A 67 18.25 -2.08 -19.48
CA GLU A 67 18.59 -3.26 -18.67
C GLU A 67 17.59 -4.39 -18.87
N LEU A 68 16.28 -4.09 -18.85
CA LEU A 68 15.21 -5.05 -19.11
C LEU A 68 15.34 -5.66 -20.53
N THR A 69 15.62 -4.82 -21.53
CA THR A 69 15.85 -5.27 -22.91
C THR A 69 17.09 -6.18 -23.00
N ALA A 70 18.18 -5.83 -22.31
CA ALA A 70 19.41 -6.62 -22.31
C ALA A 70 19.18 -8.02 -21.70
N VAL A 71 18.46 -8.10 -20.58
CA VAL A 71 18.10 -9.39 -19.95
C VAL A 71 17.19 -10.21 -20.86
N MET A 72 16.16 -9.59 -21.45
CA MET A 72 15.24 -10.26 -22.37
C MET A 72 15.98 -10.84 -23.58
N ASN A 73 16.88 -10.06 -24.21
CA ASN A 73 17.68 -10.53 -25.34
C ASN A 73 18.61 -11.69 -24.94
N PHE A 74 19.25 -11.59 -23.78
CA PHE A 74 20.12 -12.64 -23.28
C PHE A 74 19.36 -13.94 -22.99
N LEU A 75 18.21 -13.86 -22.31
CA LEU A 75 17.37 -15.02 -22.03
C LEU A 75 16.80 -15.65 -23.30
N THR A 76 16.37 -14.84 -24.27
CA THR A 76 15.88 -15.33 -25.56
C THR A 76 16.95 -16.17 -26.28
N GLN A 77 18.22 -15.75 -26.22
CA GLN A 77 19.33 -16.53 -26.77
C GLN A 77 19.63 -17.81 -25.97
N LYS A 78 19.55 -17.74 -24.63
CA LYS A 78 19.90 -18.87 -23.74
C LYS A 78 18.83 -19.96 -23.68
N LEU A 79 17.55 -19.59 -23.69
CA LEU A 79 16.43 -20.52 -23.59
C LEU A 79 16.13 -21.21 -24.94
N GLY A 80 16.62 -20.66 -26.04
CA GLY A 80 16.57 -21.30 -27.35
C GLY A 80 15.21 -21.17 -28.06
N PRO A 81 14.98 -21.97 -29.12
CA PRO A 81 13.77 -21.91 -29.91
C PRO A 81 12.54 -22.42 -29.13
N GLY A 82 11.37 -21.85 -29.38
CA GLY A 82 10.11 -22.24 -28.73
C GLY A 82 9.68 -21.34 -27.57
N LEU A 83 10.41 -20.26 -27.30
CA LEU A 83 9.96 -19.20 -26.39
C LEU A 83 8.87 -18.35 -27.07
N VAL A 84 7.71 -18.25 -26.43
CA VAL A 84 6.56 -17.46 -26.89
C VAL A 84 6.48 -16.18 -26.06
N ASP A 85 5.97 -15.11 -26.66
CA ASP A 85 5.61 -13.91 -25.89
C ASP A 85 4.51 -14.26 -24.89
N ALA A 86 4.75 -14.02 -23.60
CA ALA A 86 3.80 -14.31 -22.53
C ALA A 86 2.44 -13.64 -22.74
N ALA A 87 2.37 -12.52 -23.47
CA ALA A 87 1.12 -11.88 -23.88
C ALA A 87 0.22 -12.77 -24.76
N GLN A 88 0.79 -13.77 -25.44
CA GLN A 88 0.10 -14.70 -26.33
C GLN A 88 0.28 -16.18 -25.94
N ALA A 89 1.06 -16.46 -24.90
CA ALA A 89 1.40 -17.81 -24.50
C ALA A 89 0.18 -18.61 -24.04
N ARG A 90 0.07 -19.84 -24.54
CA ARG A 90 -0.83 -20.88 -24.06
C ARG A 90 -0.23 -21.55 -22.82
N PRO A 91 -1.03 -22.28 -22.03
CA PRO A 91 -0.51 -22.98 -20.86
C PRO A 91 0.61 -23.98 -21.17
N ALA A 92 0.59 -24.60 -22.36
CA ALA A 92 1.61 -25.53 -22.84
C ALA A 92 2.85 -24.87 -23.47
N ASP A 93 2.92 -23.54 -23.53
CA ASP A 93 4.07 -22.84 -24.11
C ASP A 93 5.15 -22.55 -23.06
N ASN A 94 6.36 -22.24 -23.54
CA ASN A 94 7.42 -21.69 -22.70
C ASN A 94 7.43 -20.16 -22.85
N CYS A 95 7.41 -19.41 -21.76
CA CYS A 95 7.44 -17.95 -21.82
C CYS A 95 8.17 -17.31 -20.63
N ILE A 96 8.73 -16.12 -20.85
CA ILE A 96 9.25 -15.28 -19.77
C ILE A 96 8.06 -14.49 -19.21
N PHE A 97 7.66 -14.81 -17.98
CA PHE A 97 6.53 -14.18 -17.31
C PHE A 97 6.88 -12.78 -16.78
N SER A 98 8.03 -12.65 -16.13
CA SER A 98 8.50 -11.38 -15.56
C SER A 98 10.02 -11.27 -15.59
N VAL A 99 10.51 -10.03 -15.63
CA VAL A 99 11.90 -9.67 -15.34
C VAL A 99 11.89 -8.42 -14.45
N GLU A 100 12.51 -8.50 -13.28
CA GLU A 100 12.65 -7.37 -12.36
C GLU A 100 14.02 -7.36 -11.66
N LEU A 101 14.30 -6.34 -10.86
CA LEU A 101 15.55 -6.22 -10.11
C LEU A 101 15.69 -7.37 -9.10
N GLN A 102 16.81 -8.09 -9.13
CA GLN A 102 17.24 -8.91 -8.00
C GLN A 102 17.97 -8.00 -7.01
N LEU A 103 17.38 -7.79 -5.83
CA LEU A 103 17.99 -6.97 -4.79
C LEU A 103 19.33 -7.57 -4.35
N PRO A 104 20.35 -6.73 -4.10
CA PRO A 104 21.67 -7.20 -3.68
C PRO A 104 21.65 -7.73 -2.25
N PRO A 105 22.59 -8.64 -1.89
CA PRO A 105 22.78 -9.04 -0.49
C PRO A 105 23.12 -7.85 0.41
N LYS A 106 22.41 -7.70 1.54
CA LYS A 106 22.57 -6.59 2.50
C LYS A 106 24.03 -6.36 2.91
N ALA A 107 24.75 -7.44 3.23
CA ALA A 107 26.16 -7.34 3.63
C ALA A 107 27.06 -6.66 2.57
N ALA A 108 26.87 -6.97 1.29
CA ALA A 108 27.63 -6.39 0.19
C ALA A 108 27.17 -4.95 -0.13
N ALA A 109 25.86 -4.69 -0.06
CA ALA A 109 25.31 -3.35 -0.21
C ALA A 109 25.87 -2.40 0.86
N LEU A 110 25.86 -2.80 2.13
CA LEU A 110 26.44 -2.02 3.23
C LEU A 110 27.95 -1.84 3.10
N ALA A 111 28.68 -2.87 2.62
CA ALA A 111 30.11 -2.75 2.33
C ALA A 111 30.41 -1.66 1.30
N HIS A 112 29.56 -1.55 0.27
CA HIS A 112 29.66 -0.50 -0.73
C HIS A 112 29.30 0.87 -0.14
N LEU A 113 28.12 0.98 0.46
CA LEU A 113 27.53 2.25 0.93
C LEU A 113 28.30 2.89 2.09
N ASP A 114 28.84 2.08 2.99
CA ASP A 114 29.45 2.58 4.23
C ASP A 114 30.98 2.52 4.22
N ARG A 115 31.55 1.56 3.48
CA ARG A 115 33.01 1.30 3.47
C ARG A 115 33.66 1.54 2.12
N GLY A 116 32.91 2.00 1.12
CA GLY A 116 33.45 2.28 -0.22
C GLY A 116 33.95 1.05 -0.96
N SER A 117 33.49 -0.16 -0.59
CA SER A 117 33.80 -1.38 -1.35
C SER A 117 33.22 -1.30 -2.77
N PRO A 118 33.70 -2.08 -3.76
CA PRO A 118 33.04 -2.18 -5.05
C PRO A 118 31.55 -2.56 -4.90
N PRO A 119 30.64 -2.03 -5.73
CA PRO A 119 29.23 -2.39 -5.65
C PRO A 119 29.04 -3.89 -5.94
N PRO A 120 28.08 -4.57 -5.29
CA PRO A 120 27.70 -5.92 -5.69
C PRO A 120 27.24 -5.94 -7.15
N ALA A 121 27.35 -7.12 -7.78
CA ALA A 121 26.84 -7.32 -9.12
C ALA A 121 25.35 -6.94 -9.17
N ARG A 122 24.99 -6.10 -10.14
CA ARG A 122 23.60 -5.74 -10.41
C ARG A 122 22.97 -6.87 -11.22
N GLU A 123 21.96 -7.51 -10.67
CA GLU A 123 21.33 -8.71 -11.24
C GLU A 123 19.83 -8.47 -11.47
N ALA A 124 19.25 -9.24 -12.38
CA ALA A 124 17.81 -9.34 -12.58
C ALA A 124 17.31 -10.71 -12.12
N LEU A 125 16.08 -10.78 -11.64
CA LEU A 125 15.34 -12.02 -11.43
C LEU A 125 14.31 -12.15 -12.55
N ALA A 126 14.34 -13.27 -13.27
CA ALA A 126 13.37 -13.61 -14.30
C ALA A 126 12.55 -14.83 -13.88
N ILE A 127 11.23 -14.73 -14.01
CA ILE A 127 10.31 -15.87 -13.80
C ILE A 127 9.95 -16.45 -15.15
N ILE A 128 10.20 -17.74 -15.33
CA ILE A 128 9.96 -18.48 -16.57
C ILE A 128 8.87 -19.51 -16.33
N PHE A 129 7.90 -19.58 -17.24
CA PHE A 129 6.95 -20.68 -17.29
C PHE A 129 7.43 -21.67 -18.34
N PHE A 130 7.74 -22.90 -17.91
CA PHE A 130 8.07 -23.99 -18.81
C PHE A 130 6.86 -24.93 -18.94
N GLY A 131 5.91 -24.58 -19.81
CA GLY A 131 4.72 -25.39 -20.10
C GLY A 131 4.97 -26.53 -21.11
N GLY A 132 5.92 -26.34 -22.02
CA GLY A 132 6.14 -27.18 -23.19
C GLY A 132 7.01 -28.41 -22.93
N GLN A 133 6.87 -29.04 -21.76
CA GLN A 133 7.69 -30.18 -21.35
C GLN A 133 6.88 -31.22 -20.56
N PRO A 134 7.36 -32.47 -20.44
CA PRO A 134 6.62 -33.55 -19.77
C PRO A 134 6.24 -33.27 -18.31
N GLN A 135 7.07 -32.51 -17.60
CA GLN A 135 6.82 -32.07 -16.22
C GLN A 135 6.91 -30.55 -16.16
N PRO A 136 5.82 -29.83 -16.48
CA PRO A 136 5.82 -28.38 -16.47
C PRO A 136 6.22 -27.83 -15.10
N ASN A 137 6.97 -26.73 -15.08
CA ASN A 137 7.40 -26.07 -13.86
C ASN A 137 7.50 -24.55 -14.05
N VAL A 138 7.60 -23.86 -12.91
CA VAL A 138 8.00 -22.44 -12.88
C VAL A 138 9.45 -22.39 -12.41
N THR A 139 10.26 -21.57 -13.07
CA THR A 139 11.69 -21.42 -12.76
C THR A 139 12.03 -19.97 -12.49
N GLU A 140 12.80 -19.74 -11.44
CA GLU A 140 13.41 -18.46 -11.10
C GLU A 140 14.87 -18.43 -11.57
N LEU A 141 15.18 -17.51 -12.47
CA LEU A 141 16.51 -17.34 -13.06
C LEU A 141 17.12 -16.00 -12.64
N VAL A 142 18.29 -16.03 -12.02
CA VAL A 142 19.11 -14.84 -11.77
C VAL A 142 20.01 -14.59 -12.98
N VAL A 143 19.95 -13.38 -13.54
CA VAL A 143 20.68 -12.98 -14.76
C VAL A 143 21.57 -11.78 -14.46
N GLY A 144 22.84 -11.86 -14.85
CA GLY A 144 23.78 -10.77 -14.60
C GLY A 144 25.17 -10.98 -15.23
N PRO A 145 26.13 -10.09 -14.93
CA PRO A 145 25.91 -8.78 -14.31
C PRO A 145 25.37 -7.78 -15.34
N LEU A 146 24.50 -6.87 -14.92
CA LEU A 146 24.03 -5.76 -15.74
C LEU A 146 25.12 -4.68 -15.91
N PRO A 147 25.13 -3.91 -17.02
CA PRO A 147 24.13 -3.85 -18.10
C PRO A 147 24.33 -4.87 -19.23
N GLN A 148 25.43 -5.62 -19.24
CA GLN A 148 25.75 -6.62 -20.27
C GLN A 148 25.77 -8.03 -19.66
N PRO A 149 24.60 -8.67 -19.51
CA PRO A 149 24.51 -9.96 -18.85
C PRO A 149 25.34 -11.02 -19.57
N SER A 150 26.04 -11.85 -18.78
CA SER A 150 26.94 -12.90 -19.28
C SER A 150 26.68 -14.26 -18.63
N TYR A 151 25.97 -14.31 -17.50
CA TYR A 151 25.54 -15.54 -16.84
C TYR A 151 24.03 -15.55 -16.58
N VAL A 152 23.52 -16.77 -16.42
CA VAL A 152 22.19 -17.07 -15.86
C VAL A 152 22.33 -18.22 -14.87
N ARG A 153 21.66 -18.14 -13.74
CA ARG A 153 21.65 -19.16 -12.68
C ARG A 153 20.22 -19.50 -12.32
N ASP A 154 19.87 -20.78 -12.32
CA ASP A 154 18.60 -21.26 -11.75
C ASP A 154 18.73 -21.31 -10.22
N VAL A 155 17.89 -20.55 -9.53
CA VAL A 155 17.87 -20.46 -8.06
C VAL A 155 16.61 -21.08 -7.46
N THR A 156 15.78 -21.74 -8.26
CA THR A 156 14.47 -22.27 -7.85
C THR A 156 14.62 -23.29 -6.72
N VAL A 157 15.51 -24.28 -6.89
CA VAL A 157 15.72 -25.33 -5.89
C VAL A 157 16.45 -24.78 -4.66
N GLU A 158 17.36 -23.83 -4.83
CA GLU A 158 18.06 -23.16 -3.72
C GLU A 158 17.07 -22.46 -2.79
N ARG A 159 16.07 -21.77 -3.35
CA ARG A 159 15.08 -20.99 -2.59
C ARG A 159 13.95 -21.85 -2.02
N HIS A 160 13.48 -22.82 -2.79
CA HIS A 160 12.22 -23.52 -2.51
C HIS A 160 12.40 -24.99 -2.11
N GLY A 161 13.63 -25.52 -2.13
CA GLY A 161 13.93 -26.93 -1.82
C GLY A 161 13.47 -27.93 -2.89
N GLY A 162 12.95 -27.45 -4.04
CA GLY A 162 12.45 -28.28 -5.13
C GLY A 162 11.88 -27.45 -6.29
N PRO A 163 11.44 -28.10 -7.38
CA PRO A 163 10.80 -27.40 -8.49
C PRO A 163 9.45 -26.81 -8.07
N LEU A 164 9.10 -25.63 -8.59
CA LEU A 164 7.79 -25.03 -8.35
C LEU A 164 6.72 -25.70 -9.22
N PRO A 165 5.67 -26.30 -8.61
CA PRO A 165 4.59 -26.92 -9.37
C PRO A 165 3.86 -25.91 -10.28
N TYR A 166 3.64 -26.28 -11.54
CA TYR A 166 3.15 -25.36 -12.57
C TYR A 166 1.76 -24.75 -12.31
N HIS A 167 0.93 -25.39 -11.50
CA HIS A 167 -0.38 -24.84 -11.13
C HIS A 167 -0.29 -23.62 -10.20
N ARG A 168 0.87 -23.38 -9.56
CA ARG A 168 1.11 -22.21 -8.71
C ARG A 168 1.36 -20.93 -9.52
N ARG A 169 1.66 -21.04 -10.81
CA ARG A 169 1.89 -19.88 -11.69
C ARG A 169 0.66 -18.95 -11.68
N PRO A 170 0.84 -17.62 -11.66
CA PRO A 170 -0.26 -16.68 -11.89
C PRO A 170 -1.03 -16.99 -13.19
N VAL A 171 -2.31 -16.63 -13.24
CA VAL A 171 -3.10 -16.75 -14.47
C VAL A 171 -2.65 -15.66 -15.43
N LEU A 172 -2.23 -16.06 -16.63
CA LEU A 172 -1.83 -15.13 -17.69
C LEU A 172 -3.05 -14.34 -18.19
N MET A 173 -2.82 -13.14 -18.70
CA MET A 173 -3.85 -12.36 -19.39
C MET A 173 -4.41 -13.13 -20.58
N ARG A 174 -3.57 -13.85 -21.33
CA ARG A 174 -4.01 -14.75 -22.41
C ARG A 174 -4.93 -15.86 -21.90
N GLU A 175 -4.63 -16.43 -20.73
CA GLU A 175 -5.41 -17.50 -20.10
C GLU A 175 -6.80 -16.97 -19.68
N TYR A 176 -6.90 -15.75 -19.13
CA TYR A 176 -8.19 -15.09 -18.89
C TYR A 176 -8.99 -14.88 -20.18
N LEU A 177 -8.35 -14.41 -21.25
CA LEU A 177 -9.02 -14.21 -22.55
C LEU A 177 -9.55 -15.53 -23.15
N ASP A 178 -8.84 -16.64 -22.94
CA ASP A 178 -9.28 -17.96 -23.39
C ASP A 178 -10.44 -18.49 -22.55
N ILE A 179 -10.44 -18.24 -21.25
CA ILE A 179 -11.56 -18.55 -20.35
C ILE A 179 -12.80 -17.75 -20.77
N ASP A 180 -12.65 -16.46 -21.03
CA ASP A 180 -13.73 -15.62 -21.54
C ASP A 180 -14.22 -16.12 -22.89
N GLN A 181 -13.32 -16.48 -23.81
CA GLN A 181 -13.72 -17.07 -25.09
C GLN A 181 -14.56 -18.33 -24.89
N MET A 182 -14.16 -19.24 -24.00
CA MET A 182 -14.93 -20.42 -23.64
C MET A 182 -16.30 -20.03 -23.08
N ILE A 183 -16.36 -19.17 -22.05
CA ILE A 183 -17.59 -18.74 -21.40
C ILE A 183 -18.55 -18.11 -22.42
N PHE A 184 -18.12 -17.07 -23.13
CA PHE A 184 -18.99 -16.27 -23.99
C PHE A 184 -19.37 -16.94 -25.32
N ARG A 185 -18.50 -17.81 -25.87
CA ARG A 185 -18.74 -18.42 -27.19
C ARG A 185 -19.27 -19.85 -27.14
N ARG A 186 -18.94 -20.62 -26.10
CA ARG A 186 -19.32 -22.03 -26.00
C ARG A 186 -20.36 -22.28 -24.91
N GLU A 187 -20.25 -21.59 -23.79
CA GLU A 187 -21.03 -21.91 -22.59
C GLU A 187 -22.32 -21.09 -22.49
N LEU A 188 -22.24 -19.75 -22.42
CA LEU A 188 -23.42 -18.87 -22.32
C LEU A 188 -24.49 -19.09 -23.41
N PRO A 189 -24.15 -19.39 -24.68
CA PRO A 189 -25.16 -19.69 -25.69
C PRO A 189 -26.08 -20.88 -25.35
N GLN A 190 -25.66 -21.78 -24.45
CA GLN A 190 -26.49 -22.90 -23.99
C GLN A 190 -27.63 -22.46 -23.05
N ALA A 191 -27.57 -21.25 -22.50
CA ALA A 191 -28.59 -20.66 -21.63
C ALA A 191 -29.12 -19.32 -22.20
N ALA A 192 -29.21 -19.22 -23.53
CA ALA A 192 -29.51 -17.97 -24.21
C ALA A 192 -30.92 -17.46 -23.92
N GLY A 193 -31.92 -18.34 -23.76
CA GLY A 193 -33.30 -17.99 -23.42
C GLY A 193 -33.39 -17.36 -22.04
N LEU A 194 -32.81 -18.00 -21.02
CA LEU A 194 -32.70 -17.44 -19.68
C LEU A 194 -31.99 -16.08 -19.70
N LEU A 195 -30.81 -16.01 -20.34
CA LEU A 195 -29.98 -14.81 -20.34
C LEU A 195 -30.63 -13.65 -21.10
N HIS A 196 -31.39 -13.95 -22.16
CA HIS A 196 -32.19 -12.95 -22.86
C HIS A 196 -33.30 -12.39 -21.96
N HIS A 197 -33.92 -13.26 -21.15
CA HIS A 197 -34.99 -12.87 -20.22
C HIS A 197 -34.47 -12.08 -19.01
N CYS A 198 -33.40 -12.53 -18.35
CA CYS A 198 -32.93 -11.92 -17.09
C CYS A 198 -32.05 -10.71 -17.31
N CYS A 199 -31.28 -10.72 -18.40
CA CYS A 199 -29.99 -10.05 -18.44
C CYS A 199 -29.73 -9.34 -19.79
N PHE A 200 -30.75 -9.17 -20.63
CA PHE A 200 -30.68 -8.49 -21.93
C PHE A 200 -29.55 -9.03 -22.85
N TYR A 201 -29.25 -10.32 -22.72
CA TYR A 201 -28.18 -10.96 -23.48
C TYR A 201 -28.43 -10.86 -24.99
N SER A 202 -27.35 -10.56 -25.71
CA SER A 202 -27.29 -10.63 -27.16
C SER A 202 -26.21 -11.62 -27.59
N SER A 203 -26.41 -12.31 -28.71
CA SER A 203 -25.48 -13.30 -29.25
C SER A 203 -24.09 -12.75 -29.60
N GLN A 204 -23.91 -11.42 -29.58
CA GLN A 204 -22.60 -10.78 -29.74
C GLN A 204 -21.81 -10.68 -28.43
N GLY A 205 -22.41 -10.97 -27.26
CA GLY A 205 -21.72 -11.16 -25.99
C GLY A 205 -21.04 -9.92 -25.40
N GLN A 206 -21.41 -8.71 -25.82
CA GLN A 206 -20.72 -7.47 -25.41
C GLN A 206 -21.26 -6.83 -24.13
N ASN A 207 -22.41 -7.28 -23.62
CA ASN A 207 -23.10 -6.65 -22.50
C ASN A 207 -22.74 -7.22 -21.12
N LEU A 208 -21.99 -8.33 -21.08
CA LEU A 208 -21.56 -8.98 -19.83
C LEU A 208 -20.04 -9.09 -19.78
N VAL A 209 -19.48 -9.07 -18.57
CA VAL A 209 -18.06 -9.28 -18.27
C VAL A 209 -17.90 -10.29 -17.13
N THR A 210 -16.74 -10.92 -17.07
CA THR A 210 -16.40 -11.86 -16.00
C THR A 210 -15.50 -11.19 -14.96
N MET A 211 -15.61 -11.65 -13.72
CA MET A 211 -14.69 -11.29 -12.65
C MET A 211 -14.13 -12.54 -11.97
N THR A 212 -12.82 -12.63 -11.86
CA THR A 212 -12.13 -13.76 -11.22
C THR A 212 -12.27 -13.73 -9.70
N SER A 213 -12.36 -14.89 -9.08
CA SER A 213 -12.09 -15.11 -7.65
C SER A 213 -10.74 -15.79 -7.43
N ALA A 214 -10.26 -15.83 -6.18
CA ALA A 214 -9.11 -16.62 -5.74
C ALA A 214 -9.29 -17.00 -4.26
N PRO A 215 -8.81 -18.13 -3.75
CA PRO A 215 -8.01 -19.16 -4.44
C PRO A 215 -8.82 -19.98 -5.46
N ARG A 216 -8.10 -20.75 -6.28
CA ARG A 216 -8.64 -21.44 -7.47
C ARG A 216 -8.83 -22.93 -7.22
N GLY A 217 -9.66 -23.25 -6.25
CA GLY A 217 -9.95 -24.63 -5.83
C GLY A 217 -9.95 -24.76 -4.31
N LEU A 218 -9.98 -26.01 -3.83
CA LEU A 218 -10.10 -26.32 -2.40
C LEU A 218 -8.86 -27.02 -1.84
N GLN A 219 -7.95 -27.48 -2.70
CA GLN A 219 -6.72 -28.17 -2.32
C GLN A 219 -5.56 -27.82 -3.26
N SER A 220 -4.33 -28.11 -2.82
CA SER A 220 -3.15 -27.92 -3.65
C SER A 220 -3.24 -28.75 -4.94
N GLY A 221 -2.91 -28.13 -6.07
CA GLY A 221 -3.01 -28.75 -7.38
C GLY A 221 -4.30 -28.45 -8.14
N ASP A 222 -5.31 -27.88 -7.49
CA ASP A 222 -6.50 -27.40 -8.17
C ASP A 222 -6.20 -26.11 -8.96
N ARG A 223 -6.96 -25.90 -10.03
CA ARG A 223 -6.97 -24.65 -10.80
C ARG A 223 -8.38 -24.40 -11.37
N ALA A 224 -9.36 -24.40 -10.47
CA ALA A 224 -10.77 -24.19 -10.77
C ALA A 224 -11.23 -22.87 -10.15
N THR A 225 -11.70 -21.92 -10.96
CA THR A 225 -12.03 -20.56 -10.51
C THR A 225 -13.53 -20.29 -10.64
N TRP A 226 -14.14 -19.74 -9.60
CA TRP A 226 -15.47 -19.13 -9.72
C TRP A 226 -15.35 -17.79 -10.42
N PHE A 227 -16.01 -17.66 -11.57
CA PHE A 227 -16.16 -16.40 -12.29
C PHE A 227 -17.57 -15.86 -12.08
N GLY A 228 -17.68 -14.67 -11.50
CA GLY A 228 -18.95 -13.95 -11.43
C GLY A 228 -19.22 -13.19 -12.72
N LEU A 229 -20.48 -13.15 -13.16
CA LEU A 229 -20.90 -12.37 -14.32
C LEU A 229 -21.57 -11.06 -13.89
N TYR A 230 -21.19 -9.98 -14.58
CA TYR A 230 -21.63 -8.62 -14.31
C TYR A 230 -22.00 -7.92 -15.61
N TYR A 231 -22.83 -6.88 -15.54
CA TYR A 231 -23.05 -6.01 -16.69
C TYR A 231 -21.79 -5.23 -17.06
N ASN A 232 -21.49 -5.15 -18.35
CA ASN A 232 -20.42 -4.33 -18.88
C ASN A 232 -20.82 -2.85 -18.89
N ILE A 233 -20.61 -2.15 -17.78
CA ILE A 233 -20.96 -0.73 -17.66
C ILE A 233 -19.85 0.15 -18.22
N SER A 234 -20.20 1.03 -19.16
CA SER A 234 -19.26 1.97 -19.76
C SER A 234 -19.05 3.21 -18.88
N GLY A 235 -17.80 3.50 -18.53
CA GLY A 235 -17.43 4.71 -17.78
C GLY A 235 -17.69 4.66 -16.27
N ALA A 236 -18.04 3.50 -15.73
CA ALA A 236 -18.21 3.25 -14.29
C ALA A 236 -17.80 1.81 -13.93
N GLY A 237 -17.76 1.49 -12.64
CA GLY A 237 -17.33 0.18 -12.15
C GLY A 237 -18.41 -0.88 -12.33
N PHE A 238 -18.15 -1.88 -13.18
CA PHE A 238 -19.05 -3.04 -13.37
C PHE A 238 -19.25 -3.87 -12.09
N TYR A 239 -18.35 -3.74 -11.11
CA TYR A 239 -18.34 -4.48 -9.84
C TYR A 239 -19.64 -4.39 -9.03
N LEU A 240 -20.46 -3.35 -9.27
CA LEU A 240 -21.75 -3.14 -8.61
C LEU A 240 -22.94 -3.69 -9.38
N HIS A 241 -22.74 -4.40 -10.49
CA HIS A 241 -23.83 -4.85 -11.35
C HIS A 241 -23.82 -6.38 -11.59
N PRO A 242 -23.83 -7.20 -10.52
CA PRO A 242 -23.84 -8.65 -10.64
C PRO A 242 -25.16 -9.14 -11.22
N VAL A 243 -25.11 -10.08 -12.18
CA VAL A 243 -26.34 -10.67 -12.75
C VAL A 243 -26.84 -11.90 -11.98
N GLY A 244 -26.10 -12.29 -10.94
CA GLY A 244 -26.41 -13.46 -10.11
C GLY A 244 -26.02 -14.80 -10.74
N LEU A 245 -25.28 -14.80 -11.86
CA LEU A 245 -24.70 -15.99 -12.47
C LEU A 245 -23.22 -16.09 -12.11
N GLU A 246 -22.80 -17.25 -11.60
CA GLU A 246 -21.40 -17.58 -11.33
C GLU A 246 -21.07 -18.97 -11.89
N LEU A 247 -19.88 -19.10 -12.49
CA LEU A 247 -19.43 -20.32 -13.18
C LEU A 247 -18.12 -20.83 -12.57
N LEU A 248 -18.07 -22.09 -12.15
CA LEU A 248 -16.84 -22.73 -11.70
C LEU A 248 -16.11 -23.34 -12.90
N VAL A 249 -15.10 -22.63 -13.40
CA VAL A 249 -14.32 -23.05 -14.57
C VAL A 249 -13.06 -23.77 -14.13
N ASP A 250 -12.90 -25.03 -14.55
CA ASP A 250 -11.64 -25.77 -14.43
C ASP A 250 -10.75 -25.49 -15.64
N HIS A 251 -9.69 -24.72 -15.40
CA HIS A 251 -8.69 -24.34 -16.39
C HIS A 251 -7.31 -24.95 -16.09
N LYS A 252 -7.29 -26.08 -15.37
CA LYS A 252 -6.05 -26.79 -15.02
C LYS A 252 -5.32 -27.40 -16.22
N ALA A 253 -6.07 -27.95 -17.17
CA ALA A 253 -5.50 -28.63 -18.32
C ALA A 253 -4.63 -27.68 -19.14
N LEU A 254 -3.51 -28.17 -19.67
CA LEU A 254 -2.63 -27.34 -20.49
C LEU A 254 -3.22 -27.00 -21.87
N ASP A 255 -4.16 -27.84 -22.33
CA ASP A 255 -4.95 -27.60 -23.53
C ASP A 255 -6.28 -26.94 -23.14
N PRO A 256 -6.53 -25.67 -23.53
CA PRO A 256 -7.79 -24.98 -23.27
C PRO A 256 -9.03 -25.67 -23.83
N ALA A 257 -8.89 -26.54 -24.84
CA ALA A 257 -10.02 -27.31 -25.36
C ALA A 257 -10.61 -28.29 -24.34
N LEU A 258 -9.82 -28.71 -23.35
CA LEU A 258 -10.21 -29.63 -22.27
C LEU A 258 -10.80 -28.92 -21.05
N TRP A 259 -10.86 -27.58 -21.05
CA TRP A 259 -11.45 -26.83 -19.95
C TRP A 259 -12.96 -27.03 -19.89
N THR A 260 -13.51 -27.06 -18.67
CA THR A 260 -14.92 -27.37 -18.41
C THR A 260 -15.53 -26.46 -17.36
N ILE A 261 -16.86 -26.30 -17.38
CA ILE A 261 -17.61 -25.76 -16.26
C ILE A 261 -17.97 -26.92 -15.34
N GLN A 262 -17.44 -26.92 -14.12
CA GLN A 262 -17.71 -27.95 -13.12
C GLN A 262 -19.02 -27.71 -12.36
N LYS A 263 -19.44 -26.44 -12.25
CA LYS A 263 -20.67 -26.07 -11.54
C LYS A 263 -21.19 -24.72 -11.99
N VAL A 264 -22.50 -24.55 -11.93
CA VAL A 264 -23.20 -23.29 -12.19
C VAL A 264 -23.97 -22.87 -10.94
N PHE A 265 -23.93 -21.59 -10.62
CA PHE A 265 -24.76 -20.98 -9.60
C PHE A 265 -25.56 -19.82 -10.23
N PHE A 266 -26.88 -19.84 -10.08
CA PHE A 266 -27.75 -18.78 -10.57
C PHE A 266 -28.76 -18.36 -9.50
N GLN A 267 -28.68 -17.09 -9.08
CA GLN A 267 -29.62 -16.38 -8.21
C GLN A 267 -30.03 -17.17 -6.94
N GLY A 268 -29.07 -17.90 -6.34
CA GLY A 268 -29.28 -18.65 -5.10
C GLY A 268 -29.46 -20.16 -5.26
N ARG A 269 -29.39 -20.69 -6.48
CA ARG A 269 -29.53 -22.13 -6.75
C ARG A 269 -28.33 -22.65 -7.55
N TYR A 270 -27.94 -23.90 -7.27
CA TYR A 270 -26.89 -24.60 -8.02
C TYR A 270 -27.49 -25.45 -9.13
N TYR A 271 -26.75 -25.57 -10.23
CA TYR A 271 -27.07 -26.39 -11.39
C TYR A 271 -25.81 -27.12 -11.86
N GLU A 272 -25.98 -28.29 -12.46
CA GLU A 272 -24.85 -29.09 -12.99
C GLU A 272 -24.20 -28.45 -14.22
N SER A 273 -24.97 -27.79 -15.07
CA SER A 273 -24.49 -27.12 -16.29
C SER A 273 -25.42 -25.98 -16.71
N LEU A 274 -24.98 -25.16 -17.66
CA LEU A 274 -25.83 -24.12 -18.25
C LEU A 274 -27.00 -24.71 -19.06
N ALA A 275 -26.78 -25.82 -19.76
CA ALA A 275 -27.86 -26.52 -20.47
C ALA A 275 -28.94 -27.03 -19.49
N HIS A 276 -28.54 -27.56 -18.33
CA HIS A 276 -29.50 -27.96 -17.30
C HIS A 276 -30.26 -26.76 -16.71
N LEU A 277 -29.58 -25.64 -16.49
CA LEU A 277 -30.24 -24.40 -16.06
C LEU A 277 -31.27 -23.92 -17.08
N GLU A 278 -30.94 -23.95 -18.37
CA GLU A 278 -31.86 -23.58 -19.45
C GLU A 278 -33.07 -24.53 -19.52
N GLU A 279 -32.86 -25.85 -19.44
CA GLU A 279 -33.94 -26.84 -19.42
C GLU A 279 -34.93 -26.56 -18.26
N GLN A 280 -34.41 -26.27 -17.07
CA GLN A 280 -35.24 -25.93 -15.91
C GLN A 280 -35.98 -24.59 -16.11
N PHE A 281 -35.36 -23.62 -16.79
CA PHE A 281 -35.98 -22.33 -17.10
C PHE A 281 -37.12 -22.49 -18.12
N GLU A 282 -36.89 -23.19 -19.23
CA GLU A 282 -37.89 -23.48 -20.27
C GLU A 282 -39.06 -24.32 -19.72
N ALA A 283 -38.81 -25.18 -18.73
CA ALA A 283 -39.85 -25.91 -18.00
C ALA A 283 -40.64 -25.04 -16.99
N GLY A 284 -40.30 -23.76 -16.82
CA GLY A 284 -40.93 -22.84 -15.87
C GLY A 284 -40.60 -23.12 -14.40
N LEU A 285 -39.48 -23.82 -14.13
CA LEU A 285 -39.07 -24.24 -12.78
C LEU A 285 -38.03 -23.31 -12.12
N VAL A 286 -37.64 -22.24 -12.83
CA VAL A 286 -36.72 -21.21 -12.35
C VAL A 286 -37.47 -19.90 -12.21
N ASN A 287 -37.58 -19.40 -10.97
CA ASN A 287 -38.06 -18.04 -10.74
C ASN A 287 -36.90 -17.06 -10.96
N VAL A 288 -37.02 -16.23 -11.98
CA VAL A 288 -35.95 -15.34 -12.44
C VAL A 288 -36.20 -13.93 -11.97
N VAL A 289 -35.22 -13.35 -11.28
CA VAL A 289 -35.17 -11.91 -11.03
C VAL A 289 -34.56 -11.24 -12.25
N VAL A 290 -35.32 -10.35 -12.89
CA VAL A 290 -34.83 -9.52 -13.99
C VAL A 290 -34.05 -8.35 -13.40
N ILE A 291 -32.81 -8.17 -13.84
CA ILE A 291 -31.91 -7.17 -13.27
C ILE A 291 -31.84 -6.01 -14.27
N PRO A 292 -32.02 -4.75 -13.84
CA PRO A 292 -31.90 -3.61 -14.75
C PRO A 292 -30.49 -3.54 -15.37
N ASP A 293 -30.40 -3.24 -16.67
CA ASP A 293 -29.14 -3.09 -17.41
C ASP A 293 -28.64 -1.64 -17.51
N ASN A 294 -29.47 -0.68 -17.07
CA ASN A 294 -29.14 0.73 -17.07
C ASN A 294 -29.82 1.47 -15.92
N GLY A 295 -29.24 2.61 -15.56
CA GLY A 295 -29.80 3.56 -14.62
C GLY A 295 -28.99 4.85 -14.61
N THR A 296 -29.48 5.87 -13.92
CA THR A 296 -28.84 7.18 -13.95
C THR A 296 -28.03 7.49 -12.71
N ASP A 297 -28.35 6.86 -11.58
CA ASP A 297 -27.89 7.18 -10.21
C ASP A 297 -26.41 6.91 -9.98
N ALA A 298 -25.90 7.26 -8.79
CA ALA A 298 -24.48 7.19 -8.48
C ALA A 298 -23.89 5.77 -8.65
N PHE A 299 -24.72 4.74 -8.60
CA PHE A 299 -24.35 3.35 -8.90
C PHE A 299 -23.89 3.17 -10.36
N TRP A 300 -24.38 3.99 -11.28
CA TRP A 300 -24.17 3.87 -12.72
C TRP A 300 -23.14 4.87 -13.26
N SER A 301 -22.65 5.81 -12.45
CA SER A 301 -21.70 6.83 -12.90
C SER A 301 -20.79 7.36 -11.79
N LEU A 302 -19.49 7.47 -12.08
CA LEU A 302 -18.54 8.23 -11.26
C LEU A 302 -18.59 9.73 -11.51
N LYS A 303 -19.28 10.18 -12.57
CA LYS A 303 -19.30 11.59 -12.93
C LYS A 303 -20.22 12.34 -11.98
N SER A 304 -19.67 13.33 -11.29
CA SER A 304 -20.47 14.28 -10.51
C SER A 304 -21.54 14.91 -11.40
N ARG A 305 -22.80 14.90 -10.93
CA ARG A 305 -23.90 15.63 -11.57
C ARG A 305 -23.90 17.12 -11.21
N VAL A 306 -23.11 17.51 -10.22
CA VAL A 306 -23.00 18.89 -9.76
C VAL A 306 -21.87 19.57 -10.54
N PRO A 307 -22.12 20.75 -11.15
CA PRO A 307 -21.08 21.48 -11.87
C PRO A 307 -19.94 21.92 -10.92
N PRO A 308 -18.70 22.07 -11.42
CA PRO A 308 -17.59 22.52 -10.60
C PRO A 308 -17.86 23.88 -9.94
N GLY A 309 -17.57 23.97 -8.64
CA GLY A 309 -17.60 25.21 -7.88
C GLY A 309 -16.28 25.98 -7.94
N PRO A 310 -16.01 26.87 -6.96
CA PRO A 310 -14.72 27.53 -6.81
C PRO A 310 -13.55 26.55 -6.74
N ALA A 311 -12.37 26.98 -7.19
CA ALA A 311 -11.17 26.15 -7.15
C ALA A 311 -10.80 25.75 -5.70
N PRO A 312 -10.36 24.50 -5.46
CA PRO A 312 -9.88 24.07 -4.15
C PRO A 312 -8.57 24.78 -3.80
N PRO A 313 -8.17 24.77 -2.50
CA PRO A 313 -6.86 25.27 -2.09
C PRO A 313 -5.72 24.60 -2.85
N LEU A 314 -4.74 25.40 -3.27
CA LEU A 314 -3.56 24.94 -3.99
C LEU A 314 -2.29 25.20 -3.17
N GLN A 315 -1.48 24.16 -2.98
CA GLN A 315 -0.18 24.28 -2.35
C GLN A 315 0.92 24.53 -3.39
N PHE A 316 1.89 25.39 -3.07
CA PHE A 316 3.06 25.66 -3.89
C PHE A 316 4.29 25.95 -3.02
N TYR A 317 5.49 25.92 -3.64
CA TYR A 317 6.75 26.24 -2.99
C TYR A 317 7.16 27.69 -3.31
N PRO A 318 7.10 28.65 -2.37
CA PRO A 318 7.32 30.06 -2.69
C PRO A 318 8.71 30.40 -3.26
N GLN A 319 9.72 29.59 -2.96
CA GLN A 319 11.11 29.80 -3.37
C GLN A 319 11.71 28.56 -4.05
N GLY A 320 10.85 27.74 -4.67
CA GLY A 320 11.24 26.47 -5.30
C GLY A 320 11.22 25.27 -4.33
N PRO A 321 11.31 24.03 -4.87
CA PRO A 321 11.30 22.81 -4.07
C PRO A 321 12.47 22.74 -3.08
N ARG A 322 12.24 22.14 -1.91
CA ARG A 322 13.26 21.96 -0.86
C ARG A 322 13.76 20.51 -0.76
N PHE A 323 13.52 19.75 -1.82
CA PHE A 323 13.98 18.39 -2.05
C PHE A 323 14.30 18.22 -3.53
N SER A 324 15.00 17.16 -3.87
CA SER A 324 15.30 16.75 -5.24
C SER A 324 15.06 15.24 -5.42
N VAL A 325 14.69 14.87 -6.64
CA VAL A 325 14.58 13.47 -7.07
C VAL A 325 15.53 13.26 -8.24
N GLN A 326 16.43 12.28 -8.15
CA GLN A 326 17.31 11.87 -9.24
C GLN A 326 17.28 10.36 -9.39
N GLY A 327 16.70 9.87 -10.49
CA GLY A 327 16.40 8.45 -10.65
C GLY A 327 15.52 7.96 -9.50
N SER A 328 16.00 6.94 -8.79
CA SER A 328 15.35 6.38 -7.60
C SER A 328 15.76 7.04 -6.28
N HIS A 329 16.60 8.09 -6.28
CA HIS A 329 17.07 8.73 -5.04
C HIS A 329 16.32 10.01 -4.74
N VAL A 330 15.84 10.14 -3.51
CA VAL A 330 15.27 11.38 -2.96
C VAL A 330 16.23 11.97 -1.95
N ALA A 331 16.49 13.27 -2.05
CA ALA A 331 17.28 14.02 -1.09
C ALA A 331 16.57 15.30 -0.66
N SER A 332 16.65 15.63 0.62
CA SER A 332 16.16 16.87 1.22
C SER A 332 17.16 17.34 2.29
N SER A 333 16.88 18.46 2.94
CA SER A 333 17.75 18.99 4.02
C SER A 333 17.90 18.04 5.21
N LEU A 334 16.99 17.08 5.40
CA LEU A 334 16.96 16.16 6.53
C LEU A 334 17.02 14.69 6.10
N TRP A 335 16.31 14.33 5.02
CA TRP A 335 16.09 12.96 4.62
C TRP A 335 16.78 12.62 3.30
N THR A 336 17.38 11.43 3.23
CA THR A 336 17.82 10.80 1.98
C THR A 336 17.42 9.33 1.95
N PHE A 337 16.92 8.83 0.82
CA PHE A 337 16.56 7.43 0.66
C PHE A 337 16.47 7.06 -0.83
N SER A 338 16.53 5.76 -1.13
CA SER A 338 16.16 5.22 -2.44
C SER A 338 14.73 4.66 -2.42
N PHE A 339 14.05 4.61 -3.57
CA PHE A 339 12.73 3.99 -3.71
C PHE A 339 12.62 3.12 -4.96
N GLY A 340 11.62 2.26 -4.99
CA GLY A 340 11.27 1.46 -6.16
C GLY A 340 9.94 0.73 -5.99
N LEU A 341 9.61 -0.09 -6.98
CA LEU A 341 8.41 -0.90 -7.05
C LEU A 341 8.81 -2.35 -7.38
N GLY A 342 8.57 -3.27 -6.45
CA GLY A 342 8.57 -4.69 -6.75
C GLY A 342 7.36 -5.01 -7.63
N ALA A 343 7.55 -5.80 -8.70
CA ALA A 343 6.47 -6.12 -9.63
C ALA A 343 5.31 -6.83 -8.92
N PHE A 344 5.62 -7.67 -7.93
CA PHE A 344 4.65 -8.41 -7.14
C PHE A 344 4.36 -7.75 -5.79
N SER A 345 5.42 -7.46 -5.02
CA SER A 345 5.30 -6.97 -3.64
C SER A 345 4.90 -5.50 -3.53
N GLY A 346 5.08 -4.69 -4.58
CA GLY A 346 4.73 -3.27 -4.56
C GLY A 346 5.81 -2.36 -3.95
N PRO A 347 5.41 -1.23 -3.31
CA PRO A 347 6.33 -0.14 -2.94
C PRO A 347 7.40 -0.51 -1.91
N ARG A 348 8.60 0.06 -2.11
CA ARG A 348 9.77 -0.19 -1.27
C ARG A 348 10.70 1.02 -1.22
N ILE A 349 11.27 1.29 -0.04
CA ILE A 349 12.31 2.31 0.18
C ILE A 349 13.51 1.69 0.89
N PHE A 350 14.70 2.22 0.57
CA PHE A 350 15.98 1.67 1.02
C PHE A 350 16.94 2.76 1.49
N ASP A 351 17.92 2.35 2.30
CA ASP A 351 19.01 3.20 2.82
C ASP A 351 18.48 4.53 3.36
N ILE A 352 17.51 4.46 4.27
CA ILE A 352 16.78 5.62 4.77
C ILE A 352 17.64 6.31 5.82
N ARG A 353 18.07 7.53 5.53
CA ARG A 353 18.94 8.32 6.42
C ARG A 353 18.27 9.61 6.86
N PHE A 354 18.42 9.91 8.15
CA PHE A 354 18.08 11.18 8.74
C PHE A 354 19.36 11.91 9.14
N GLN A 355 19.59 13.09 8.57
CA GLN A 355 20.79 13.90 8.77
C GLN A 355 22.10 13.11 8.54
N GLY A 356 22.09 12.22 7.55
CA GLY A 356 23.24 11.40 7.15
C GLY A 356 23.38 10.08 7.91
N GLU A 357 22.65 9.86 9.01
CA GLU A 357 22.64 8.60 9.76
C GLU A 357 21.52 7.68 9.27
N ARG A 358 21.86 6.44 8.92
CA ARG A 358 20.88 5.42 8.51
C ARG A 358 20.02 5.01 9.71
N LEU A 359 18.70 4.99 9.50
CA LEU A 359 17.71 4.51 10.47
C LEU A 359 17.20 3.11 10.10
N ALA A 360 16.96 2.88 8.81
CA ALA A 360 16.48 1.62 8.26
C ALA A 360 17.19 1.28 6.95
N TYR A 361 17.49 0.00 6.76
CA TYR A 361 18.00 -0.52 5.50
C TYR A 361 16.89 -0.65 4.46
N GLU A 362 15.72 -1.15 4.86
CA GLU A 362 14.58 -1.39 3.99
C GLU A 362 13.27 -1.18 4.74
N ILE A 363 12.32 -0.49 4.10
CA ILE A 363 10.90 -0.57 4.46
C ILE A 363 10.14 -0.89 3.18
N SER A 364 9.40 -2.00 3.16
CA SER A 364 8.73 -2.48 1.95
C SER A 364 7.39 -3.14 2.23
N VAL A 365 6.46 -2.95 1.31
CA VAL A 365 5.22 -3.73 1.27
C VAL A 365 5.59 -5.17 0.91
N GLN A 366 5.01 -6.12 1.63
CA GLN A 366 5.21 -7.56 1.43
C GLN A 366 3.97 -8.20 0.80
N GLU A 367 2.78 -7.85 1.29
CA GLU A 367 1.51 -8.42 0.81
C GLU A 367 0.32 -7.51 1.19
N ALA A 368 -0.76 -7.57 0.40
CA ALA A 368 -2.09 -7.11 0.75
C ALA A 368 -3.09 -8.28 0.65
N LEU A 369 -4.00 -8.35 1.61
CA LEU A 369 -4.96 -9.44 1.74
C LEU A 369 -6.38 -8.91 1.91
N ALA A 370 -7.30 -9.51 1.15
CA ALA A 370 -8.73 -9.33 1.35
C ALA A 370 -9.43 -10.68 1.54
N VAL A 371 -10.00 -10.93 2.72
CA VAL A 371 -10.76 -12.15 3.04
C VAL A 371 -12.24 -11.82 3.06
N TYR A 372 -13.02 -12.45 2.18
CA TYR A 372 -14.44 -12.18 2.02
C TYR A 372 -15.34 -13.19 2.72
N GLY A 373 -16.54 -12.73 3.08
CA GLY A 373 -17.69 -13.55 3.42
C GLY A 373 -18.85 -13.29 2.47
N GLY A 374 -19.68 -14.30 2.22
CA GLY A 374 -20.79 -14.19 1.29
C GLY A 374 -21.70 -15.42 1.31
N ASN A 375 -22.82 -15.32 0.61
CA ASN A 375 -23.70 -16.46 0.34
C ASN A 375 -23.59 -16.96 -1.11
N SER A 376 -22.91 -16.24 -2.00
CA SER A 376 -22.57 -16.74 -3.33
C SER A 376 -21.22 -17.48 -3.34
N PRO A 377 -21.02 -18.47 -4.21
CA PRO A 377 -19.78 -19.25 -4.29
C PRO A 377 -18.51 -18.43 -4.46
N ALA A 378 -18.51 -17.39 -5.31
CA ALA A 378 -17.37 -16.53 -5.51
C ALA A 378 -17.04 -15.77 -4.22
N ALA A 379 -18.03 -15.09 -3.63
CA ALA A 379 -17.82 -14.29 -2.43
C ALA A 379 -17.40 -15.13 -1.21
N ILE A 380 -18.00 -16.32 -1.01
CA ILE A 380 -17.63 -17.20 0.12
C ILE A 380 -16.23 -17.80 -0.04
N MET A 381 -15.74 -17.96 -1.28
CA MET A 381 -14.43 -18.53 -1.58
C MET A 381 -13.31 -17.51 -1.59
N THR A 382 -13.59 -16.23 -1.79
CA THR A 382 -12.53 -15.24 -2.02
C THR A 382 -11.63 -14.97 -0.81
N ARG A 383 -10.34 -15.24 -0.98
CA ARG A 383 -9.20 -14.71 -0.22
C ARG A 383 -8.15 -14.23 -1.22
N TYR A 384 -8.09 -12.94 -1.49
CA TYR A 384 -7.08 -12.39 -2.40
C TYR A 384 -5.77 -12.16 -1.67
N MET A 385 -4.72 -12.87 -2.08
CA MET A 385 -3.33 -12.48 -1.83
C MET A 385 -2.90 -11.63 -3.02
N ASP A 386 -2.96 -10.32 -2.90
CA ASP A 386 -2.86 -9.39 -4.03
C ASP A 386 -1.46 -9.41 -4.68
N GLY A 387 -0.42 -9.77 -3.94
CA GLY A 387 0.93 -10.00 -4.42
C GLY A 387 1.02 -11.13 -5.44
N SER A 388 0.10 -12.12 -5.39
CA SER A 388 0.01 -13.18 -6.39
C SER A 388 -0.45 -12.69 -7.77
N PHE A 389 -1.12 -11.54 -7.81
CA PHE A 389 -1.45 -10.82 -9.05
C PHE A 389 -0.35 -9.80 -9.38
N GLY A 390 0.05 -9.04 -8.36
CA GLY A 390 1.20 -8.15 -8.31
C GLY A 390 0.82 -6.69 -8.13
N MET A 391 1.08 -6.12 -6.95
CA MET A 391 0.74 -4.72 -6.65
C MET A 391 1.54 -3.72 -7.50
N GLY A 392 2.78 -4.06 -7.88
CA GLY A 392 3.56 -3.27 -8.84
C GLY A 392 3.02 -3.39 -10.26
N LYS A 393 2.72 -4.62 -10.70
CA LYS A 393 2.12 -4.92 -12.02
C LYS A 393 0.85 -4.11 -12.27
N TYR A 394 0.00 -4.00 -11.25
CA TYR A 394 -1.28 -3.30 -11.30
C TYR A 394 -1.21 -1.88 -10.70
N SER A 395 -0.02 -1.29 -10.62
CA SER A 395 0.10 0.13 -10.31
C SER A 395 -0.43 0.99 -11.46
N THR A 396 -1.03 2.13 -11.12
CA THR A 396 -1.68 3.02 -12.09
C THR A 396 -1.01 4.40 -12.14
N PRO A 397 -1.16 5.14 -13.26
CA PRO A 397 -0.69 6.51 -13.33
C PRO A 397 -1.40 7.39 -12.31
N LEU A 398 -0.64 8.17 -11.56
CA LEU A 398 -1.18 9.12 -10.59
C LEU A 398 -1.74 10.33 -11.31
N THR A 399 -3.04 10.57 -11.13
CA THR A 399 -3.75 11.69 -11.71
C THR A 399 -3.35 12.99 -11.01
N ARG A 400 -2.61 13.83 -11.73
CA ARG A 400 -2.08 15.09 -11.21
C ARG A 400 -3.18 16.02 -10.66
N GLY A 401 -3.04 16.41 -9.40
CA GLY A 401 -4.00 17.28 -8.70
C GLY A 401 -5.17 16.54 -8.04
N VAL A 402 -5.27 15.22 -8.23
CA VAL A 402 -6.24 14.35 -7.55
C VAL A 402 -5.48 13.43 -6.60
N ASP A 403 -4.64 12.54 -7.13
CA ASP A 403 -3.92 11.53 -6.35
C ASP A 403 -2.76 12.15 -5.58
N CYS A 404 -2.16 13.21 -6.11
CA CYS A 404 -1.13 13.99 -5.44
C CYS A 404 -1.32 15.49 -5.71
N PRO A 405 -0.70 16.38 -4.91
CA PRO A 405 -0.69 17.80 -5.21
C PRO A 405 -0.23 18.09 -6.64
N TYR A 406 -0.81 19.12 -7.25
CA TYR A 406 -0.57 19.44 -8.65
C TYR A 406 0.92 19.67 -8.98
N LEU A 407 1.65 20.26 -8.03
CA LEU A 407 3.07 20.60 -8.13
C LEU A 407 4.01 19.52 -7.55
N ALA A 408 3.51 18.29 -7.33
CA ALA A 408 4.38 17.16 -6.99
C ALA A 408 5.33 16.83 -8.15
N THR A 409 6.47 16.20 -7.82
CA THR A 409 7.38 15.60 -8.79
C THR A 409 6.90 14.19 -9.07
N TYR A 410 6.54 13.89 -10.32
CA TYR A 410 6.06 12.57 -10.73
C TYR A 410 7.19 11.78 -11.38
N VAL A 411 7.20 10.47 -11.17
CA VAL A 411 8.28 9.58 -11.63
C VAL A 411 7.67 8.35 -12.30
N ASP A 412 8.21 8.03 -13.46
CA ASP A 412 7.82 6.87 -14.26
C ASP A 412 8.45 5.58 -13.71
N TRP A 413 7.79 4.44 -13.98
CA TRP A 413 8.30 3.12 -13.62
C TRP A 413 8.40 2.20 -14.86
N PRO A 414 9.60 1.78 -15.27
CA PRO A 414 9.80 0.78 -16.31
C PRO A 414 9.58 -0.64 -15.78
N PHE A 415 8.98 -1.51 -16.58
CA PHE A 415 8.73 -2.91 -16.21
C PHE A 415 8.66 -3.85 -17.41
N LEU A 416 8.88 -5.14 -17.15
CA LEU A 416 8.70 -6.21 -18.12
C LEU A 416 7.89 -7.34 -17.46
N LEU A 417 6.60 -7.38 -17.79
CA LEU A 417 5.61 -8.31 -17.22
C LEU A 417 4.67 -8.75 -18.34
N GLU A 418 4.52 -10.06 -18.50
CA GLU A 418 3.71 -10.70 -19.57
C GLU A 418 3.95 -10.09 -20.96
N SER A 419 5.22 -9.81 -21.28
CA SER A 419 5.61 -9.22 -22.55
C SER A 419 7.09 -9.47 -22.83
N GLN A 420 7.49 -9.51 -24.10
CA GLN A 420 8.90 -9.47 -24.50
C GLN A 420 9.47 -8.05 -24.65
N VAL A 421 8.64 -7.02 -24.52
CA VAL A 421 9.06 -5.62 -24.70
C VAL A 421 8.85 -4.84 -23.40
N PRO A 422 9.87 -4.14 -22.88
CA PRO A 422 9.70 -3.29 -21.70
C PRO A 422 8.68 -2.18 -21.93
N LYS A 423 7.76 -2.06 -20.98
CA LYS A 423 6.75 -1.01 -20.91
C LYS A 423 7.13 0.01 -19.84
N THR A 424 6.44 1.14 -19.83
CA THR A 424 6.63 2.19 -18.83
C THR A 424 5.28 2.63 -18.33
N LEU A 425 5.09 2.54 -17.01
CA LEU A 425 4.00 3.18 -16.30
C LEU A 425 4.40 4.63 -16.05
N ARG A 426 3.74 5.57 -16.74
CA ARG A 426 4.00 6.99 -16.51
C ARG A 426 3.40 7.43 -15.19
N ASP A 427 4.05 8.38 -14.52
CA ASP A 427 3.55 8.99 -13.28
C ASP A 427 3.22 7.94 -12.21
N ALA A 428 4.00 6.86 -12.11
CA ALA A 428 3.78 5.73 -11.18
C ALA A 428 3.98 6.12 -9.71
N PHE A 429 4.89 7.07 -9.48
CA PHE A 429 5.17 7.66 -8.17
C PHE A 429 4.98 9.16 -8.21
N CYS A 430 4.67 9.73 -7.04
CA CYS A 430 4.82 11.16 -6.81
C CYS A 430 5.58 11.42 -5.51
N VAL A 431 6.43 12.44 -5.53
CA VAL A 431 7.20 12.92 -4.38
C VAL A 431 6.89 14.40 -4.16
N PHE A 432 6.55 14.78 -2.93
CA PHE A 432 6.16 16.14 -2.59
C PHE A 432 6.37 16.46 -1.11
N GLU A 433 6.56 17.75 -0.79
CA GLU A 433 6.39 18.22 0.58
C GLU A 433 4.95 18.65 0.83
N GLN A 434 4.38 18.34 1.99
CA GLN A 434 3.02 18.69 2.38
C GLN A 434 3.03 19.49 3.69
N ASN A 435 2.41 20.68 3.69
CA ASN A 435 2.13 21.39 4.92
C ASN A 435 0.90 20.77 5.58
N GLN A 436 1.06 20.27 6.81
CA GLN A 436 0.01 19.55 7.52
C GLN A 436 -1.06 20.47 8.12
N GLY A 437 -0.85 21.79 8.12
CA GLY A 437 -1.72 22.74 8.82
C GLY A 437 -1.67 22.60 10.35
N LEU A 438 -0.70 21.85 10.87
CA LEU A 438 -0.50 21.55 12.29
C LEU A 438 0.93 21.94 12.70
N PRO A 439 1.17 22.47 13.91
CA PRO A 439 2.54 22.66 14.40
C PRO A 439 3.14 21.33 14.89
N VAL A 440 4.36 21.00 14.48
CA VAL A 440 5.17 19.91 15.10
C VAL A 440 5.33 20.18 16.59
N ARG A 441 5.58 21.45 16.93
CA ARG A 441 5.68 21.95 18.29
C ARG A 441 5.26 23.40 18.37
N ARG A 442 4.65 23.79 19.49
CA ARG A 442 4.48 25.19 19.88
C ARG A 442 4.43 25.34 21.39
N HIS A 443 4.90 26.47 21.89
CA HIS A 443 4.73 26.87 23.27
C HIS A 443 4.47 28.38 23.33
N HIS A 444 3.55 28.76 24.21
CA HIS A 444 3.22 30.16 24.49
C HIS A 444 3.30 30.35 26.00
N SER A 445 4.31 31.11 26.44
CA SER A 445 4.50 31.44 27.86
C SER A 445 3.97 32.83 28.13
N ALA A 446 3.03 32.91 29.06
CA ALA A 446 2.40 34.16 29.50
C ALA A 446 2.71 34.51 30.97
N PHE A 447 3.44 33.64 31.69
CA PHE A 447 3.75 33.80 33.11
C PHE A 447 5.26 33.73 33.33
N HIS A 448 5.78 34.61 34.19
CA HIS A 448 7.21 34.82 34.50
C HIS A 448 8.09 35.29 33.32
N SER A 449 8.07 34.58 32.20
CA SER A 449 8.78 34.95 30.97
C SER A 449 7.79 34.97 29.80
N HIS A 450 7.72 36.07 29.06
CA HIS A 450 6.79 36.25 27.94
C HIS A 450 7.46 35.88 26.62
N TYR A 451 7.10 34.74 26.04
CA TYR A 451 7.64 34.31 24.75
C TYR A 451 6.70 33.35 24.01
N PHE A 452 6.89 33.29 22.70
CA PHE A 452 6.30 32.28 21.83
C PHE A 452 7.40 31.59 21.02
N GLY A 453 7.31 30.26 20.90
CA GLY A 453 8.17 29.48 20.02
C GLY A 453 7.36 28.38 19.35
N GLY A 454 7.43 28.26 18.03
CA GLY A 454 6.68 27.27 17.28
C GLY A 454 7.34 26.86 15.97
N LEU A 455 6.88 25.75 15.41
CA LEU A 455 7.30 25.24 14.11
C LEU A 455 6.11 24.54 13.46
N ALA A 456 5.69 25.01 12.28
CA ALA A 456 4.69 24.34 11.45
C ALA A 456 5.25 23.01 10.92
N GLU A 457 4.41 21.99 10.85
CA GLU A 457 4.78 20.69 10.30
C GLU A 457 4.67 20.70 8.79
N THR A 458 5.80 20.39 8.15
CA THR A 458 5.86 20.06 6.72
C THR A 458 6.55 18.72 6.60
N VAL A 459 5.88 17.76 5.98
CA VAL A 459 6.36 16.39 5.80
C VAL A 459 6.78 16.17 4.36
N LEU A 460 7.70 15.25 4.11
CA LEU A 460 8.03 14.76 2.77
C LEU A 460 7.28 13.46 2.53
N VAL A 461 6.62 13.30 1.38
CA VAL A 461 5.81 12.13 1.05
C VAL A 461 6.30 11.52 -0.25
N ILE A 462 6.41 10.20 -0.29
CA ILE A 462 6.41 9.41 -1.52
C ILE A 462 5.16 8.53 -1.55
N ARG A 463 4.47 8.53 -2.70
CA ARG A 463 3.21 7.81 -2.91
C ARG A 463 3.24 7.02 -4.21
N SER A 464 2.58 5.86 -4.19
CA SER A 464 2.13 5.13 -5.38
C SER A 464 0.74 4.53 -5.15
N VAL A 465 0.07 4.13 -6.23
CA VAL A 465 -1.28 3.54 -6.17
C VAL A 465 -1.31 2.22 -6.94
N SER A 466 -1.88 1.18 -6.33
CA SER A 466 -2.13 -0.12 -6.95
C SER A 466 -3.63 -0.34 -7.11
N THR A 467 -4.12 -0.44 -8.35
CA THR A 467 -5.54 -0.69 -8.66
C THR A 467 -5.76 -2.18 -8.88
N MET A 468 -6.08 -2.90 -7.81
CA MET A 468 -6.31 -4.35 -7.78
C MET A 468 -7.79 -4.64 -8.05
N LEU A 469 -8.14 -4.88 -9.31
CA LEU A 469 -9.54 -5.05 -9.75
C LEU A 469 -10.40 -3.85 -9.29
N ASN A 470 -11.20 -4.05 -8.25
CA ASN A 470 -12.13 -3.07 -7.71
C ASN A 470 -11.48 -2.09 -6.74
N TYR A 471 -10.38 -2.47 -6.07
CA TYR A 471 -9.75 -1.63 -5.06
C TYR A 471 -8.65 -0.76 -5.63
N ASP A 472 -8.50 0.41 -5.04
CA ASP A 472 -7.36 1.29 -5.22
C ASP A 472 -6.63 1.42 -3.87
N TYR A 473 -5.43 0.83 -3.79
CA TYR A 473 -4.55 0.91 -2.63
C TYR A 473 -3.58 2.08 -2.79
N VAL A 474 -3.71 3.08 -1.93
CA VAL A 474 -2.78 4.21 -1.86
C VAL A 474 -1.73 3.91 -0.79
N TRP A 475 -0.47 3.82 -1.22
CA TRP A 475 0.66 3.52 -0.37
C TRP A 475 1.46 4.79 -0.11
N ASP A 476 1.53 5.23 1.14
CA ASP A 476 2.30 6.40 1.55
C ASP A 476 3.45 6.02 2.46
N MET A 477 4.62 6.61 2.17
CA MET A 477 5.74 6.68 3.11
C MET A 477 6.03 8.16 3.37
N ILE A 478 5.86 8.56 4.63
CA ILE A 478 5.80 9.96 5.07
C ILE A 478 6.96 10.19 6.04
N PHE A 479 7.78 11.19 5.75
CA PHE A 479 8.99 11.52 6.49
C PHE A 479 8.79 12.84 7.24
N HIS A 480 8.77 12.76 8.56
CA HIS A 480 8.56 13.91 9.43
C HIS A 480 9.88 14.63 9.74
N PRO A 481 9.85 15.96 9.96
CA PRO A 481 11.06 16.72 10.29
C PRO A 481 11.61 16.40 11.69
N SER A 482 10.84 15.70 12.53
CA SER A 482 11.25 15.19 13.84
C SER A 482 12.18 13.98 13.77
N GLY A 483 12.40 13.41 12.57
CA GLY A 483 13.11 12.16 12.39
C GLY A 483 12.21 10.92 12.47
N ALA A 484 10.88 11.08 12.52
CA ALA A 484 9.91 9.97 12.46
C ALA A 484 9.52 9.60 11.03
N ILE A 485 9.21 8.32 10.81
CA ILE A 485 8.70 7.78 9.54
C ILE A 485 7.30 7.22 9.81
N GLU A 486 6.34 7.58 8.96
CA GLU A 486 4.97 7.07 8.99
C GLU A 486 4.68 6.31 7.69
N VAL A 487 4.16 5.10 7.79
CA VAL A 487 3.79 4.25 6.65
C VAL A 487 2.28 4.05 6.69
N LYS A 488 1.58 4.34 5.59
CA LYS A 488 0.12 4.22 5.51
C LYS A 488 -0.32 3.45 4.28
N LEU A 489 -1.40 2.70 4.48
CA LEU A 489 -2.26 2.18 3.44
C LEU A 489 -3.63 2.87 3.55
N HIS A 490 -4.11 3.42 2.45
CA HIS A 490 -5.51 3.81 2.29
C HIS A 490 -6.16 2.92 1.23
N THR A 491 -7.35 2.41 1.52
CA THR A 491 -8.16 1.64 0.58
C THR A 491 -9.31 2.50 0.06
N THR A 492 -9.40 2.69 -1.25
CA THR A 492 -10.51 3.36 -1.95
C THR A 492 -10.93 2.55 -3.17
N GLY A 493 -11.69 3.14 -4.08
CA GLY A 493 -12.20 2.47 -5.28
C GLY A 493 -13.62 1.93 -5.08
N TYR A 494 -13.91 0.82 -5.74
CA TYR A 494 -15.18 0.10 -5.65
C TYR A 494 -15.11 -1.05 -4.65
N ILE A 495 -16.25 -1.36 -4.05
CA ILE A 495 -16.42 -2.65 -3.36
C ILE A 495 -16.61 -3.76 -4.40
N SER A 496 -16.16 -4.97 -4.07
CA SER A 496 -16.66 -6.17 -4.75
C SER A 496 -18.05 -6.49 -4.21
N SER A 497 -18.98 -6.82 -5.12
CA SER A 497 -20.37 -7.08 -4.77
C SER A 497 -20.87 -8.43 -5.28
N ALA A 498 -21.90 -8.94 -4.63
CA ALA A 498 -22.61 -10.15 -5.04
C ALA A 498 -24.10 -9.83 -5.31
N PHE A 499 -24.76 -10.70 -6.08
CA PHE A 499 -26.21 -10.60 -6.26
C PHE A 499 -26.92 -10.83 -4.91
N LEU A 500 -27.88 -9.96 -4.59
CA LEU A 500 -28.63 -10.01 -3.34
C LEU A 500 -29.72 -11.10 -3.41
N PHE A 501 -29.56 -12.15 -2.61
CA PHE A 501 -30.58 -13.20 -2.48
C PHE A 501 -30.61 -13.81 -1.06
N GLY A 502 -31.72 -14.44 -0.68
CA GLY A 502 -31.82 -15.22 0.55
C GLY A 502 -31.41 -14.47 1.84
N ALA A 503 -30.69 -15.15 2.72
CA ALA A 503 -30.22 -14.60 4.00
C ALA A 503 -28.95 -13.71 3.88
N ALA A 504 -28.84 -12.93 2.81
CA ALA A 504 -27.67 -12.13 2.46
C ALA A 504 -27.19 -11.18 3.56
N ARG A 505 -28.11 -10.62 4.37
CA ARG A 505 -27.78 -9.63 5.42
C ARG A 505 -26.87 -10.15 6.54
N LYS A 506 -26.66 -11.48 6.64
CA LYS A 506 -25.64 -12.05 7.53
C LYS A 506 -24.21 -11.83 7.04
N TYR A 507 -24.04 -11.56 5.74
CA TYR A 507 -22.75 -11.51 5.06
C TYR A 507 -22.44 -10.13 4.48
N GLY A 508 -23.22 -9.10 4.86
CA GLY A 508 -23.06 -7.77 4.29
C GLY A 508 -24.34 -6.95 4.35
N ASN A 509 -24.31 -5.79 3.72
CA ASN A 509 -25.45 -4.89 3.64
C ASN A 509 -25.95 -4.79 2.21
N GLN A 510 -27.27 -4.64 2.05
CA GLN A 510 -27.81 -4.24 0.76
C GLN A 510 -27.35 -2.82 0.46
N VAL A 511 -26.66 -2.63 -0.67
CA VAL A 511 -26.11 -1.33 -1.07
C VAL A 511 -26.82 -0.75 -2.28
N GLY A 512 -27.58 -1.57 -3.01
CA GLY A 512 -28.41 -1.14 -4.13
C GLY A 512 -29.51 -2.16 -4.41
N GLU A 513 -30.34 -1.90 -5.42
CA GLU A 513 -31.33 -2.88 -5.89
C GLU A 513 -30.61 -4.12 -6.41
N HIS A 514 -30.92 -5.29 -5.87
CA HIS A 514 -30.26 -6.57 -6.16
C HIS A 514 -28.75 -6.67 -5.85
N ILE A 515 -28.18 -5.71 -5.10
CA ILE A 515 -26.73 -5.65 -4.84
C ILE A 515 -26.43 -5.82 -3.35
N LEU A 516 -25.62 -6.83 -3.02
CA LEU A 516 -25.04 -7.06 -1.70
C LEU A 516 -23.60 -6.56 -1.67
N GLY A 517 -23.31 -5.60 -0.79
CA GLY A 517 -21.94 -5.27 -0.41
C GLY A 517 -21.44 -6.30 0.59
N THR A 518 -20.57 -7.20 0.14
CA THR A 518 -20.08 -8.34 0.91
C THR A 518 -19.06 -7.93 1.96
N VAL A 519 -19.18 -8.51 3.17
CA VAL A 519 -18.25 -8.31 4.27
C VAL A 519 -16.87 -8.83 3.91
N HIS A 520 -15.83 -8.11 4.33
CA HIS A 520 -14.44 -8.52 4.16
C HIS A 520 -13.53 -7.84 5.18
N THR A 521 -12.36 -8.42 5.39
CA THR A 521 -11.24 -7.79 6.11
C THR A 521 -10.21 -7.28 5.11
N HIS A 522 -9.47 -6.24 5.48
CA HIS A 522 -8.26 -5.82 4.79
C HIS A 522 -7.06 -5.98 5.74
N SER A 523 -6.03 -6.65 5.25
CA SER A 523 -4.76 -6.83 5.95
C SER A 523 -3.62 -6.46 5.01
N ALA A 524 -2.56 -5.85 5.54
CA ALA A 524 -1.36 -5.54 4.78
C ALA A 524 -0.13 -5.86 5.62
N HIS A 525 0.88 -6.43 4.97
CA HIS A 525 2.14 -6.81 5.61
C HIS A 525 3.27 -5.90 5.15
N PHE A 526 4.05 -5.41 6.10
CA PHE A 526 5.21 -4.55 5.84
C PHE A 526 6.44 -5.17 6.48
N LYS A 527 7.55 -5.19 5.73
CA LYS A 527 8.87 -5.46 6.26
C LYS A 527 9.51 -4.14 6.69
N VAL A 528 10.07 -4.12 7.89
CA VAL A 528 10.70 -2.93 8.50
C VAL A 528 12.07 -3.32 9.06
N ASP A 529 13.10 -3.26 8.20
CA ASP A 529 14.48 -3.61 8.53
C ASP A 529 15.22 -2.40 9.11
N LEU A 530 15.04 -2.17 10.42
CA LEU A 530 15.70 -1.10 11.17
C LEU A 530 17.15 -1.47 11.50
N ASP A 531 18.08 -0.55 11.23
CA ASP A 531 19.49 -0.66 11.61
C ASP A 531 19.82 0.45 12.61
N VAL A 532 19.15 0.46 13.78
CA VAL A 532 19.24 1.57 14.74
C VAL A 532 20.66 1.69 15.26
N GLY A 533 21.38 2.76 14.90
CA GLY A 533 22.77 2.97 15.30
C GLY A 533 23.73 1.86 14.82
N GLY A 534 23.36 1.08 13.81
CA GLY A 534 24.09 -0.08 13.30
C GLY A 534 23.25 -1.36 13.25
N LEU A 535 23.88 -2.47 12.84
CA LEU A 535 23.21 -3.75 12.60
C LEU A 535 22.73 -4.47 13.87
N GLU A 536 23.45 -4.34 14.99
CA GLU A 536 23.15 -5.08 16.23
C GLU A 536 22.10 -4.33 17.05
N ASN A 537 20.88 -4.89 17.12
CA ASN A 537 19.74 -4.29 17.81
C ASN A 537 19.09 -5.27 18.80
N TRP A 538 18.43 -4.69 19.82
CA TRP A 538 17.65 -5.40 20.84
C TRP A 538 16.22 -4.86 20.86
N VAL A 539 15.25 -5.74 21.07
CA VAL A 539 13.85 -5.35 21.21
C VAL A 539 13.54 -5.06 22.68
N TRP A 540 13.06 -3.85 22.95
CA TRP A 540 12.65 -3.41 24.27
C TRP A 540 11.16 -3.20 24.34
N ALA A 541 10.55 -3.70 25.41
CA ALA A 541 9.18 -3.46 25.80
C ALA A 541 9.16 -2.58 27.07
N GLU A 542 8.66 -1.36 26.93
CA GLU A 542 8.34 -0.49 28.05
C GLU A 542 6.83 -0.31 28.22
N ASP A 543 6.39 -0.22 29.48
CA ASP A 543 4.99 0.01 29.82
C ASP A 543 4.84 0.68 31.19
N THR A 544 3.61 0.89 31.65
CA THR A 544 3.31 1.55 32.91
C THR A 544 2.52 0.66 33.86
N THR A 545 2.81 0.78 35.15
CA THR A 545 2.08 0.10 36.22
C THR A 545 1.87 1.02 37.42
N PHE A 546 0.84 0.76 38.21
CA PHE A 546 0.61 1.43 39.49
C PHE A 546 0.97 0.51 40.65
N VAL A 547 1.79 1.00 41.57
CA VAL A 547 2.16 0.30 42.80
C VAL A 547 1.64 1.08 44.01
N PRO A 548 0.69 0.53 44.79
CA PRO A 548 0.26 1.13 46.04
C PRO A 548 1.46 1.32 46.98
N THR A 549 1.71 2.57 47.41
CA THR A 549 2.86 2.92 48.25
C THR A 549 2.41 3.88 49.36
N ALA A 550 2.98 3.74 50.57
CA ALA A 550 2.82 4.75 51.61
C ALA A 550 3.40 6.10 51.15
N VAL A 551 2.71 7.20 51.44
CA VAL A 551 3.19 8.54 51.08
C VAL A 551 4.43 8.87 51.91
N PRO A 552 5.61 9.15 51.30
CA PRO A 552 6.86 9.29 52.06
C PRO A 552 6.85 10.36 53.16
N TRP A 553 6.07 11.44 52.98
CA TRP A 553 5.91 12.53 53.94
C TRP A 553 4.66 12.43 54.83
N SER A 554 3.83 11.38 54.67
CA SER A 554 2.68 11.06 55.53
C SER A 554 2.40 9.55 55.44
N PRO A 555 3.17 8.72 56.15
CA PRO A 555 3.14 7.26 55.98
C PRO A 555 1.78 6.59 56.26
N GLU A 556 0.87 7.29 56.94
CA GLU A 556 -0.49 6.84 57.24
C GLU A 556 -1.41 6.86 56.01
N ARG A 557 -0.98 7.53 54.93
CA ARG A 557 -1.74 7.68 53.67
C ARG A 557 -1.12 6.83 52.57
N GLN A 558 -1.95 6.41 51.63
CA GLN A 558 -1.55 5.63 50.45
C GLN A 558 -1.62 6.48 49.18
N ILE A 559 -0.74 6.19 48.22
CA ILE A 559 -0.78 6.74 46.86
C ILE A 559 -0.59 5.62 45.84
N GLN A 560 -1.30 5.70 44.71
CA GLN A 560 -1.06 4.85 43.55
C GLN A 560 0.15 5.41 42.80
N ARG A 561 1.33 4.83 43.02
CA ARG A 561 2.56 5.32 42.42
C ARG A 561 2.72 4.76 41.01
N LEU A 562 2.62 5.62 40.01
CA LEU A 562 2.92 5.27 38.62
C LEU A 562 4.42 4.94 38.49
N GLN A 563 4.72 3.82 37.83
CA GLN A 563 6.08 3.37 37.54
C GLN A 563 6.18 2.92 36.07
N LEU A 564 7.38 3.03 35.51
CA LEU A 564 7.74 2.50 34.21
C LEU A 564 8.30 1.08 34.38
N THR A 565 7.76 0.13 33.62
CA THR A 565 8.29 -1.22 33.50
C THR A 565 9.14 -1.32 32.25
N ARG A 566 10.25 -2.07 32.31
CA ARG A 566 11.13 -2.31 31.16
C ARG A 566 11.47 -3.79 31.07
N LYS A 567 11.41 -4.35 29.88
CA LYS A 567 11.79 -5.73 29.59
C LYS A 567 12.49 -5.80 28.24
N VAL A 568 13.65 -6.46 28.19
CA VAL A 568 14.27 -6.88 26.92
C VAL A 568 13.59 -8.16 26.48
N LEU A 569 13.21 -8.23 25.20
CA LEU A 569 12.68 -9.44 24.59
C LEU A 569 13.85 -10.19 23.95
N GLU A 570 14.16 -11.37 24.48
CA GLU A 570 15.40 -12.10 24.15
C GLU A 570 15.24 -13.07 22.98
N THR A 571 14.00 -13.47 22.68
CA THR A 571 13.71 -14.40 21.59
C THR A 571 12.62 -13.85 20.68
N GLU A 572 12.61 -14.38 19.47
CA GLU A 572 11.64 -14.10 18.42
C GLU A 572 10.20 -14.30 18.91
N GLU A 573 9.93 -15.39 19.63
CA GLU A 573 8.60 -15.70 20.16
C GLU A 573 8.13 -14.70 21.22
N GLN A 574 9.06 -14.09 21.97
CA GLN A 574 8.71 -13.04 22.92
C GLN A 574 8.33 -11.72 22.23
N ALA A 575 8.82 -11.50 21.02
CA ALA A 575 8.56 -10.33 20.19
C ALA A 575 7.45 -10.56 19.15
N ALA A 576 6.88 -11.76 19.07
CA ALA A 576 5.74 -12.08 18.23
C ALA A 576 4.43 -11.81 18.98
N PHE A 577 3.68 -10.79 18.54
CA PHE A 577 2.45 -10.36 19.21
C PHE A 577 1.21 -10.81 18.42
N PRO A 578 0.32 -11.64 18.99
CA PRO A 578 -0.93 -12.02 18.35
C PRO A 578 -1.86 -10.84 18.11
N VAL A 579 -2.56 -10.84 16.97
CA VAL A 579 -3.65 -9.89 16.71
C VAL A 579 -4.74 -10.04 17.76
N GLY A 580 -5.24 -8.91 18.28
CA GLY A 580 -6.18 -8.85 19.40
C GLY A 580 -5.56 -9.11 20.78
N GLY A 581 -4.29 -9.49 20.85
CA GLY A 581 -3.54 -9.64 22.09
C GLY A 581 -3.09 -8.30 22.69
N ALA A 582 -2.67 -8.33 23.95
CA ALA A 582 -2.03 -7.18 24.57
C ALA A 582 -0.60 -7.00 24.02
N ALA A 583 -0.30 -5.81 23.52
CA ALA A 583 1.06 -5.41 23.14
C ALA A 583 1.59 -4.33 24.09
N PRO A 584 2.91 -4.28 24.34
CA PRO A 584 3.52 -3.22 25.12
C PRO A 584 3.21 -1.84 24.53
N ARG A 585 2.88 -0.86 25.39
CA ARG A 585 2.62 0.51 24.91
C ARG A 585 3.83 1.11 24.18
N TYR A 586 5.05 0.79 24.61
CA TYR A 586 6.30 1.22 23.99
C TYR A 586 7.12 0.01 23.57
N LEU A 587 7.12 -0.30 22.28
CA LEU A 587 7.96 -1.32 21.68
C LEU A 587 8.94 -0.68 20.72
N TYR A 588 10.24 -0.89 20.92
CA TYR A 588 11.27 -0.27 20.11
C TYR A 588 12.48 -1.17 19.93
N LEU A 589 13.16 -1.00 18.79
CA LEU A 589 14.49 -1.57 18.56
C LEU A 589 15.51 -0.56 19.04
N ALA A 590 16.52 -1.01 19.76
CA ALA A 590 17.59 -0.16 20.26
C ALA A 590 18.97 -0.75 20.03
N SER A 591 19.94 0.13 19.85
CA SER A 591 21.35 -0.23 19.77
C SER A 591 21.97 -0.36 21.17
N ASN A 592 23.15 -0.96 21.25
CA ASN A 592 23.95 -0.96 22.48
C ASN A 592 24.55 0.42 22.80
N GLN A 593 24.53 1.34 21.83
CA GLN A 593 25.00 2.70 22.04
C GLN A 593 23.95 3.49 22.82
N SER A 594 24.40 4.21 23.84
CA SER A 594 23.55 5.11 24.59
C SER A 594 23.58 6.52 24.00
N ASN A 595 22.47 7.24 24.14
CA ASN A 595 22.46 8.68 23.93
C ASN A 595 23.28 9.40 25.04
N LYS A 596 23.39 10.72 24.93
CA LYS A 596 24.12 11.58 25.89
C LYS A 596 23.69 11.39 27.36
N TRP A 597 22.49 10.87 27.60
CA TRP A 597 21.88 10.70 28.92
C TRP A 597 21.96 9.27 29.45
N GLY A 598 22.65 8.36 28.74
CA GLY A 598 22.82 6.98 29.18
C GLY A 598 21.63 6.06 28.89
N HIS A 599 20.67 6.49 28.06
CA HIS A 599 19.59 5.63 27.58
C HIS A 599 19.93 5.02 26.22
N PRO A 600 19.61 3.74 25.97
CA PRO A 600 19.79 3.12 24.66
C PRO A 600 19.16 3.97 23.55
N ARG A 601 19.87 4.16 22.44
CA ARG A 601 19.32 4.83 21.26
C ARG A 601 18.29 3.90 20.65
N GLY A 602 17.02 4.31 20.60
CA GLY A 602 15.93 3.46 20.17
C GLY A 602 15.03 4.11 19.11
N TYR A 603 14.43 3.27 18.27
CA TYR A 603 13.43 3.64 17.29
C TYR A 603 12.15 2.83 17.53
N ARG A 604 11.06 3.53 17.88
CA ARG A 604 9.80 2.92 18.32
C ARG A 604 8.91 2.58 17.14
N ILE A 605 8.31 1.40 17.19
CA ILE A 605 7.25 0.99 16.28
C ILE A 605 5.91 1.23 16.99
N GLN A 606 5.06 2.05 16.36
CA GLN A 606 3.71 2.31 16.83
C GLN A 606 2.73 1.92 15.73
N ILE A 607 2.01 0.82 15.95
CA ILE A 607 1.04 0.31 14.98
C ILE A 607 -0.29 1.04 15.16
N VAL A 608 -0.86 1.48 14.04
CA VAL A 608 -2.22 2.02 13.96
C VAL A 608 -3.00 1.08 13.06
N SER A 609 -3.78 0.17 13.67
CA SER A 609 -4.59 -0.79 12.94
C SER A 609 -5.93 -1.02 13.64
N PHE A 610 -6.94 -1.34 12.85
CA PHE A 610 -8.25 -1.82 13.28
C PHE A 610 -8.51 -3.21 12.69
N SER A 611 -7.51 -4.09 12.83
CA SER A 611 -7.51 -5.43 12.23
C SER A 611 -8.77 -6.22 12.60
N GLY A 612 -9.34 -6.92 11.61
CA GLY A 612 -10.36 -7.93 11.84
C GLY A 612 -9.78 -9.19 12.50
N GLU A 613 -10.64 -10.17 12.75
CA GLU A 613 -10.18 -11.49 13.18
C GLU A 613 -9.40 -12.18 12.05
N PRO A 614 -8.20 -12.73 12.32
CA PRO A 614 -7.43 -13.45 11.32
C PRO A 614 -8.12 -14.74 10.92
N LEU A 615 -7.79 -15.28 9.75
CA LEU A 615 -8.32 -16.58 9.32
C LEU A 615 -7.98 -17.67 10.36
N PRO A 616 -8.94 -18.53 10.75
CA PRO A 616 -8.68 -19.58 11.71
C PRO A 616 -7.57 -20.55 11.27
N GLN A 617 -6.68 -20.92 12.20
CA GLN A 617 -5.56 -21.84 11.94
C GLN A 617 -5.98 -23.26 11.54
N ASN A 618 -7.23 -23.65 11.82
CA ASN A 618 -7.76 -24.93 11.37
C ASN A 618 -8.09 -24.94 9.86
N SER A 619 -8.07 -23.78 9.20
CA SER A 619 -8.20 -23.66 7.76
C SER A 619 -6.94 -24.15 7.07
N SER A 620 -7.08 -25.02 6.07
CA SER A 620 -5.94 -25.59 5.33
C SER A 620 -5.12 -24.56 4.54
N MET A 621 -5.65 -23.36 4.32
CA MET A 621 -4.98 -22.27 3.60
C MET A 621 -4.29 -21.26 4.53
N GLU A 622 -4.54 -21.31 5.84
CA GLU A 622 -4.03 -20.30 6.76
C GLU A 622 -2.49 -20.25 6.79
N GLY A 623 -1.82 -21.37 6.54
CA GLY A 623 -0.35 -21.40 6.44
C GLY A 623 0.23 -20.46 5.39
N ALA A 624 -0.52 -20.11 4.33
CA ALA A 624 -0.10 -19.13 3.32
C ALA A 624 -0.27 -17.66 3.80
N LEU A 625 -1.05 -17.45 4.85
CA LEU A 625 -1.47 -16.15 5.39
C LEU A 625 -1.00 -15.96 6.85
N SER A 626 -0.02 -16.75 7.30
CA SER A 626 0.34 -16.84 8.73
C SER A 626 0.77 -15.52 9.39
N TRP A 627 1.23 -14.56 8.58
CA TRP A 627 1.54 -13.18 8.99
C TRP A 627 0.31 -12.37 9.40
N GLU A 628 -0.90 -12.78 9.03
CA GLU A 628 -2.15 -12.14 9.46
C GLU A 628 -2.37 -12.31 10.97
N ARG A 629 -1.79 -13.36 11.59
CA ARG A 629 -2.01 -13.70 13.00
C ARG A 629 -1.16 -12.90 13.97
N THR A 630 0.04 -12.55 13.55
CA THR A 630 1.09 -12.02 14.42
C THR A 630 1.87 -10.96 13.69
N TRP A 631 2.14 -9.86 14.38
CA TRP A 631 3.14 -8.91 13.90
C TRP A 631 4.42 -9.06 14.70
N TRP A 632 5.54 -8.73 14.05
CA TRP A 632 6.89 -8.84 14.59
C TRP A 632 7.66 -7.56 14.26
N PRO A 633 8.32 -6.91 15.24
CA PRO A 633 9.03 -5.65 15.07
C PRO A 633 10.42 -5.67 14.37
N GLY A 634 10.95 -6.81 13.88
CA GLY A 634 12.36 -6.91 13.44
C GLY A 634 12.90 -8.33 13.36
#